data_AF-Q6ZGM7-F1
#
_entry.id   AF-Q6ZGM7-F1
#
_cell.length_a   1.000
_cell.length_b   1.000
_cell.length_c   1.000
_cell.angle_alpha   90.00
_cell.angle_beta   90.00
_cell.angle_gamma   90.00
#
_symmetry.space_group_name_H-M   'P 1'
#
loop_
_entity.id
_entity.type
_entity.pdbx_description
1 polymer ?
#
loop_
_entity_poly.entity_id
_entity_poly.type
_entity_poly.pdbx_seq_one_letter_code
_entity_poly.pdbx_strand_id
1 'polypeptide(L)'
;MEPVNDFQEGISTEHAFEAEPVPSLSETITPRSMVVSFILSVTLSIVAMKVTLSSGFIPSFSIPAGLLGFCVSRASIRILDYFAVAQLPFTRQENTIIQTCVVACTSITFTGGFGTYILAMGKKAAVGDVNAQNNVEEPSFARMITFLFLISFAGMFIIMPFRKVMIIRHRLTFPSGTATAHLINSFHTPQGVKQARKQVTLLFKSFGGTIAWSLFQWFFASGPGCGFKFFPTFGLEAYKHGFFFDFTMANVGIGMMCPYMIVFSVFIGTIISCGVIWPYIESKEGIWYPSNLGPNSLNGIRGYKVFIGLSMIMADCLFVFLCIMVRTTCAMIKRRRQAMQGGGGNAQPFQGIDIADQPVKSFDDRRRAQVFLRDEIPDSVTIGCYVLLSIISIAAIPHLYPQMRYSHVALIYLAAPVFAFCNAYGFGVTDMNLASTYCKIAMFAFGSWVGIKSGGVVAALVAGGITMSILGNAADVAQDLKTGYLTLTSPRAVFISEAIGTALGCVVNPTVFWVFYRVYKMGSGDMGDMPYAKLYRGFAMLSVGDGEQGLPRHSMLLFKVFFVLALALSVFREVASRKEWRIRRYIPSTIGMAITFFMPPRVPVGMCIGSLVAYLWEKMDAGRGRMLSPALASGLICGDGVGSILLSMLTLMGARAPICIKFLSRGDNVKLDAFLATLHDMR
;
A
#
# COMPACT_ATOMS: atom_id res chain seq x y z
N MET A 1 -22.04 -46.65 -13.55
CA MET A 1 -21.71 -45.87 -12.36
C MET A 1 -20.30 -45.33 -12.55
N GLU A 2 -20.15 -44.23 -13.28
CA GLU A 2 -18.87 -43.51 -13.23
C GLU A 2 -18.76 -42.92 -11.82
N PRO A 3 -17.63 -43.10 -11.13
CA PRO A 3 -17.47 -42.58 -9.79
C PRO A 3 -17.57 -41.06 -9.88
N VAL A 4 -18.62 -40.53 -9.25
CA VAL A 4 -18.75 -39.11 -8.94
C VAL A 4 -17.48 -38.75 -8.19
N ASN A 5 -16.58 -38.09 -8.89
CA ASN A 5 -15.26 -37.74 -8.40
C ASN A 5 -15.45 -36.50 -7.50
N ASP A 6 -16.14 -36.67 -6.37
CA ASP A 6 -16.43 -35.63 -5.37
C ASP A 6 -15.17 -35.15 -4.63
N PHE A 7 -13.98 -35.66 -4.99
CA PHE A 7 -12.71 -35.19 -4.44
C PHE A 7 -12.29 -33.78 -4.89
N GLN A 8 -13.13 -33.05 -5.64
CA GLN A 8 -12.89 -31.64 -5.97
C GLN A 8 -13.86 -30.64 -5.33
N GLU A 9 -14.65 -31.05 -4.33
CA GLU A 9 -15.19 -30.09 -3.36
C GLU A 9 -14.03 -29.55 -2.51
N GLY A 10 -13.33 -28.57 -3.08
CA GLY A 10 -12.32 -27.80 -2.38
C GLY A 10 -12.91 -27.23 -1.10
N ILE A 11 -12.12 -27.27 -0.03
CA ILE A 11 -12.43 -26.75 1.31
C ILE A 11 -13.18 -25.43 1.19
N SER A 12 -14.46 -25.45 1.53
CA SER A 12 -15.33 -24.29 1.45
C SER A 12 -15.39 -23.63 2.82
N THR A 13 -14.68 -22.52 2.97
CA THR A 13 -14.78 -21.67 4.17
C THR A 13 -16.22 -21.23 4.39
N GLU A 14 -16.98 -21.00 3.32
CA GLU A 14 -18.37 -20.60 3.43
C GLU A 14 -19.30 -21.75 3.80
N HIS A 15 -18.96 -23.01 3.51
CA HIS A 15 -19.72 -24.17 3.98
C HIS A 15 -19.66 -24.29 5.52
N ALA A 16 -18.55 -23.89 6.13
CA ALA A 16 -18.43 -23.81 7.59
C ALA A 16 -19.40 -22.79 8.23
N PHE A 17 -19.81 -21.77 7.47
CA PHE A 17 -20.74 -20.72 7.89
C PHE A 17 -22.09 -20.85 7.17
N GLU A 18 -22.43 -22.00 6.60
CA GLU A 18 -23.68 -22.17 5.83
C GLU A 18 -24.92 -22.05 6.70
N ALA A 19 -24.86 -22.60 7.91
CA ALA A 19 -25.95 -22.52 8.88
C ALA A 19 -26.14 -21.11 9.47
N GLU A 20 -25.15 -20.22 9.31
CA GLU A 20 -25.22 -18.86 9.84
C GLU A 20 -25.77 -17.89 8.78
N PRO A 21 -26.90 -17.20 9.06
CA PRO A 21 -27.40 -16.17 8.17
C PRO A 21 -26.41 -15.00 8.12
N VAL A 22 -26.33 -14.35 6.96
CA VAL A 22 -25.52 -13.12 6.84
C VAL A 22 -26.23 -12.03 7.64
N PRO A 23 -25.57 -11.43 8.65
CA PRO A 23 -26.18 -10.42 9.50
C PRO A 23 -26.56 -9.17 8.68
N SER A 24 -27.63 -8.52 9.10
CA SER A 24 -28.10 -7.27 8.51
C SER A 24 -27.14 -6.11 8.81
N LEU A 25 -27.33 -4.97 8.11
CA LEU A 25 -26.48 -3.79 8.30
C LEU A 25 -26.49 -3.29 9.77
N SER A 26 -27.65 -3.32 10.44
CA SER A 26 -27.78 -2.92 11.84
C SER A 26 -27.15 -3.92 12.83
N GLU A 27 -27.05 -5.19 12.46
CA GLU A 27 -26.41 -6.23 13.28
C GLU A 27 -24.89 -6.25 13.11
N THR A 28 -24.38 -5.64 12.03
CA THR A 28 -22.95 -5.55 11.74
C THR A 28 -22.35 -4.23 12.22
N ILE A 29 -23.04 -3.10 12.02
CA ILE A 29 -22.67 -1.79 12.55
C ILE A 29 -23.32 -1.62 13.93
N THR A 30 -22.69 -2.18 14.96
CA THR A 30 -23.18 -2.11 16.35
C THR A 30 -22.58 -0.90 17.08
N PRO A 31 -23.22 -0.42 18.17
CA PRO A 31 -22.60 0.59 19.04
C PRO A 31 -21.25 0.13 19.60
N ARG A 32 -21.12 -1.16 19.91
CA ARG A 32 -19.87 -1.80 20.35
C ARG A 32 -18.79 -1.65 19.29
N SER A 33 -19.07 -2.01 18.04
CA SER A 33 -18.07 -1.95 16.96
C SER A 33 -17.62 -0.51 16.71
N MET A 34 -18.51 0.48 16.82
CA MET A 34 -18.16 1.90 16.73
C MET A 34 -17.23 2.36 17.87
N VAL A 35 -17.54 2.00 19.12
CA VAL A 35 -16.70 2.36 20.28
C VAL A 35 -15.32 1.73 20.20
N VAL A 36 -15.26 0.42 19.87
CA VAL A 36 -13.98 -0.28 19.70
C VAL A 36 -13.18 0.32 18.55
N SER A 37 -13.82 0.62 17.43
CA SER A 37 -13.17 1.27 16.28
C SER A 37 -12.60 2.63 16.64
N PHE A 38 -13.32 3.44 17.42
CA PHE A 38 -12.84 4.74 17.86
C PHE A 38 -11.59 4.62 18.74
N ILE A 39 -11.62 3.75 19.77
CA ILE A 39 -10.50 3.55 20.70
C ILE A 39 -9.25 3.05 19.95
N LEU A 40 -9.42 2.05 19.09
CA LEU A 40 -8.33 1.48 18.31
C LEU A 40 -7.78 2.47 17.27
N SER A 41 -8.66 3.21 16.60
CA SER A 41 -8.29 4.28 15.67
C SER A 41 -7.39 5.31 16.33
N VAL A 42 -7.81 5.87 17.47
CA VAL A 42 -7.01 6.86 18.20
C VAL A 42 -5.66 6.29 18.63
N THR A 43 -5.66 5.07 19.20
CA THR A 43 -4.45 4.43 19.71
C THR A 43 -3.46 4.16 18.58
N LEU A 44 -3.89 3.52 17.49
CA LEU A 44 -3.03 3.18 16.37
C LEU A 44 -2.60 4.42 15.57
N SER A 45 -3.43 5.46 15.46
CA SER A 45 -3.04 6.74 14.84
C SER A 45 -1.89 7.42 15.59
N ILE A 46 -1.82 7.33 16.92
CA ILE A 46 -0.68 7.87 17.70
C ILE A 46 0.62 7.13 17.35
N VAL A 47 0.55 5.80 17.29
CA VAL A 47 1.70 4.94 16.91
C VAL A 47 2.12 5.24 15.48
N ALA A 48 1.15 5.24 14.56
CA ALA A 48 1.35 5.54 13.15
C ALA A 48 2.00 6.91 12.96
N MET A 49 1.55 7.94 13.68
CA MET A 49 2.10 9.30 13.57
C MET A 49 3.58 9.35 13.95
N LYS A 50 3.97 8.69 15.06
CA LYS A 50 5.38 8.64 15.48
C LYS A 50 6.23 7.94 14.43
N VAL A 51 5.74 6.85 13.86
CA VAL A 51 6.43 6.11 12.79
C VAL A 51 6.54 6.98 11.53
N THR A 52 5.46 7.62 11.07
CA THR A 52 5.47 8.51 9.90
C THR A 52 6.48 9.64 10.04
N LEU A 53 6.57 10.26 11.22
CA LEU A 53 7.46 11.39 11.44
C LEU A 53 8.94 10.95 11.56
N SER A 54 9.22 9.71 11.94
CA SER A 54 10.60 9.21 12.11
C SER A 54 11.13 8.43 10.90
N SER A 55 10.35 7.48 10.37
CA SER A 55 10.78 6.56 9.31
C SER A 55 10.16 6.89 7.94
N GLY A 56 9.10 7.72 7.89
CA GLY A 56 8.36 8.02 6.66
C GLY A 56 7.64 6.83 6.02
N PHE A 57 7.62 5.66 6.67
CA PHE A 57 7.01 4.43 6.16
C PHE A 57 6.11 3.80 7.22
N ILE A 58 4.85 3.55 6.88
CA ILE A 58 3.88 2.91 7.77
C ILE A 58 3.66 1.44 7.34
N PRO A 59 3.79 0.47 8.27
CA PRO A 59 3.37 -0.91 8.00
C PRO A 59 1.84 -1.01 7.90
N SER A 60 1.34 -2.02 7.18
CA SER A 60 -0.11 -2.27 7.08
C SER A 60 -0.73 -2.53 8.46
N PHE A 61 -1.72 -1.73 8.85
CA PHE A 61 -2.46 -1.88 10.11
C PHE A 61 -3.69 -2.78 10.01
N SER A 62 -4.03 -3.30 8.82
CA SER A 62 -5.24 -4.13 8.61
C SER A 62 -5.27 -5.36 9.51
N ILE A 63 -4.14 -6.05 9.64
CA ILE A 63 -4.05 -7.26 10.44
C ILE A 63 -4.12 -6.95 11.95
N PRO A 64 -3.30 -6.03 12.50
CA PRO A 64 -3.44 -5.56 13.87
C PRO A 64 -4.85 -5.10 14.20
N ALA A 65 -5.50 -4.36 13.30
CA ALA A 65 -6.86 -3.89 13.50
C ALA A 65 -7.87 -5.04 13.61
N GLY A 66 -7.77 -6.07 12.75
CA GLY A 66 -8.64 -7.26 12.82
C GLY A 66 -8.39 -8.13 14.06
N LEU A 67 -7.15 -8.23 14.54
CA LEU A 67 -6.79 -8.96 15.76
C LEU A 67 -7.23 -8.20 17.03
N LEU A 68 -6.82 -6.94 17.15
CA LEU A 68 -7.17 -6.10 18.30
C LEU A 68 -8.69 -5.88 18.36
N GLY A 69 -9.34 -5.71 17.20
CA GLY A 69 -10.80 -5.65 17.08
C GLY A 69 -11.47 -6.89 17.69
N PHE A 70 -10.98 -8.09 17.38
CA PHE A 70 -11.47 -9.32 17.98
C PHE A 70 -11.22 -9.38 19.49
N CYS A 71 -9.99 -9.10 19.94
CA CYS A 71 -9.61 -9.19 21.36
C CYS A 71 -10.40 -8.20 22.22
N VAL A 72 -10.46 -6.93 21.81
CA VAL A 72 -11.17 -5.89 22.55
C VAL A 72 -12.68 -6.15 22.53
N SER A 73 -13.26 -6.56 21.40
CA SER A 73 -14.69 -6.85 21.33
C SER A 73 -15.08 -8.04 22.22
N ARG A 74 -14.27 -9.12 22.24
CA ARG A 74 -14.47 -10.25 23.14
C ARG A 74 -14.35 -9.86 24.62
N ALA A 75 -13.39 -9.00 24.96
CA ALA A 75 -13.27 -8.48 26.31
C ALA A 75 -14.50 -7.65 26.71
N SER A 76 -14.94 -6.75 25.84
CA SER A 76 -16.16 -5.94 26.05
C SER A 76 -17.41 -6.80 26.23
N ILE A 77 -17.55 -7.88 25.45
CA ILE A 77 -18.67 -8.81 25.58
C ILE A 77 -18.65 -9.53 26.91
N ARG A 78 -17.50 -10.07 27.34
CA ARG A 78 -17.39 -10.74 28.65
C ARG A 78 -17.73 -9.80 29.81
N ILE A 79 -17.34 -8.53 29.70
CA ILE A 79 -17.69 -7.51 30.69
C ILE A 79 -19.20 -7.26 30.69
N LEU A 80 -19.83 -7.15 29.52
CA LEU A 80 -21.28 -6.94 29.40
C LEU A 80 -22.09 -8.16 29.87
N ASP A 81 -21.63 -9.37 29.58
CA ASP A 81 -22.21 -10.63 30.06
C ASP A 81 -22.14 -10.71 31.59
N TYR A 82 -21.05 -10.22 32.19
CA TYR A 82 -20.91 -10.11 33.64
C TYR A 82 -21.95 -9.16 34.26
N PHE A 83 -22.32 -8.09 33.54
CA PHE A 83 -23.39 -7.17 33.93
C PHE A 83 -24.79 -7.62 33.46
N ALA A 84 -24.94 -8.83 32.93
CA ALA A 84 -26.20 -9.38 32.42
C ALA A 84 -26.91 -8.50 31.38
N VAL A 85 -26.15 -7.72 30.60
CA VAL A 85 -26.71 -6.88 29.54
C VAL A 85 -26.90 -7.74 28.29
N ALA A 86 -28.11 -7.77 27.72
CA ALA A 86 -28.37 -8.47 26.46
C ALA A 86 -27.53 -7.86 25.31
N GLN A 87 -26.85 -8.70 24.54
CA GLN A 87 -25.97 -8.28 23.44
C GLN A 87 -26.06 -9.22 22.24
N LEU A 88 -25.83 -8.68 21.04
CA LEU A 88 -25.72 -9.49 19.84
C LEU A 88 -24.39 -10.29 19.81
N PRO A 89 -24.42 -11.52 19.25
CA PRO A 89 -23.22 -12.32 19.08
C PRO A 89 -22.22 -11.59 18.17
N PHE A 90 -20.93 -11.66 18.52
CA PHE A 90 -19.87 -11.06 17.70
C PHE A 90 -19.66 -11.87 16.43
N THR A 91 -19.82 -11.23 15.29
CA THR A 91 -19.72 -11.86 13.98
C THR A 91 -18.42 -11.49 13.26
N ARG A 92 -18.03 -12.30 12.27
CA ARG A 92 -16.88 -11.97 11.41
C ARG A 92 -17.08 -10.66 10.66
N GLN A 93 -18.32 -10.34 10.28
CA GLN A 93 -18.67 -9.11 9.57
C GLN A 93 -18.52 -7.88 10.46
N GLU A 94 -18.93 -7.96 11.73
CA GLU A 94 -18.67 -6.91 12.72
C GLU A 94 -17.17 -6.69 12.94
N ASN A 95 -16.38 -7.77 13.00
CA ASN A 95 -14.92 -7.64 13.12
C ASN A 95 -14.29 -6.98 11.87
N THR A 96 -14.78 -7.32 10.67
CA THR A 96 -14.36 -6.66 9.43
C THR A 96 -14.68 -5.17 9.44
N ILE A 97 -15.85 -4.76 9.94
CA ILE A 97 -16.19 -3.33 10.10
C ILE A 97 -15.20 -2.63 11.04
N ILE A 98 -14.88 -3.24 12.19
CA ILE A 98 -13.87 -2.66 13.10
C ILE A 98 -12.53 -2.49 12.38
N GLN A 99 -12.09 -3.54 11.67
CA GLN A 99 -10.86 -3.50 10.90
C GLN A 99 -10.87 -2.38 9.85
N THR A 100 -11.91 -2.30 9.03
CA THR A 100 -12.03 -1.29 7.96
C THR A 100 -12.04 0.12 8.53
N CYS A 101 -12.84 0.37 9.57
CA CYS A 101 -12.91 1.70 10.20
C CYS A 101 -11.55 2.15 10.75
N VAL A 102 -10.84 1.25 11.44
CA VAL A 102 -9.52 1.53 12.01
C VAL A 102 -8.45 1.73 10.94
N VAL A 103 -8.46 0.92 9.88
CA VAL A 103 -7.54 1.09 8.75
C VAL A 103 -7.77 2.41 8.03
N ALA A 104 -9.01 2.72 7.66
CA ALA A 104 -9.36 3.99 7.02
C ALA A 104 -8.87 5.21 7.85
N CYS A 105 -9.05 5.16 9.18
CA CYS A 105 -8.57 6.22 10.06
C CYS A 105 -7.03 6.30 10.10
N THR A 106 -6.34 5.17 10.26
CA THR A 106 -4.87 5.12 10.39
C THR A 106 -4.15 5.37 9.06
N SER A 107 -4.75 5.00 7.94
CA SER A 107 -4.23 5.29 6.59
C SER A 107 -4.10 6.79 6.34
N ILE A 108 -5.03 7.61 6.86
CA ILE A 108 -4.94 9.08 6.77
C ILE A 108 -3.68 9.63 7.47
N THR A 109 -3.10 8.93 8.44
CA THR A 109 -1.80 9.33 9.02
C THR A 109 -0.69 9.34 7.96
N PHE A 110 -0.74 8.43 6.98
CA PHE A 110 0.19 8.40 5.85
C PHE A 110 -0.29 9.30 4.72
N THR A 111 -1.50 9.08 4.22
CA THR A 111 -2.03 9.72 3.01
C THR A 111 -2.33 11.20 3.22
N GLY A 112 -2.58 11.61 4.46
CA GLY A 112 -2.69 13.00 4.89
C GLY A 112 -1.37 13.76 4.94
N GLY A 113 -0.23 13.10 4.73
CA GLY A 113 1.04 13.77 4.44
C GLY A 113 1.68 14.58 5.57
N PHE A 114 1.33 14.28 6.82
CA PHE A 114 1.84 14.97 7.99
C PHE A 114 3.37 14.93 8.09
N GLY A 115 4.01 13.82 7.74
CA GLY A 115 5.49 13.69 7.69
C GLY A 115 6.13 14.03 6.34
N THR A 116 5.33 14.38 5.33
CA THR A 116 5.78 14.59 3.95
C THR A 116 5.38 15.97 3.46
N TYR A 117 4.30 16.09 2.69
CA TYR A 117 3.96 17.32 1.98
C TYR A 117 3.43 18.43 2.90
N ILE A 118 2.78 18.12 4.03
CA ILE A 118 2.31 19.15 4.98
C ILE A 118 3.50 19.85 5.63
N LEU A 119 4.43 19.09 6.21
CA LEU A 119 5.63 19.67 6.82
C LEU A 119 6.60 20.28 5.79
N ALA A 120 6.63 19.74 4.57
CA ALA A 120 7.44 20.29 3.48
C ALA A 120 7.03 21.71 3.08
N MET A 121 5.78 22.12 3.33
CA MET A 121 5.30 23.48 3.08
C MET A 121 5.79 24.48 4.13
N GLY A 122 6.13 24.04 5.35
CA GLY A 122 6.48 24.92 6.47
C GLY A 122 7.87 25.56 6.39
N LYS A 123 8.08 26.63 7.16
CA LYS A 123 9.34 27.42 7.19
C LYS A 123 10.56 26.59 7.54
N LYS A 124 10.41 25.61 8.43
CA LYS A 124 11.52 24.74 8.87
C LYS A 124 12.07 23.86 7.74
N ALA A 125 11.22 23.43 6.81
CA ALA A 125 11.68 22.70 5.63
C ALA A 125 12.34 23.66 4.62
N ALA A 126 11.94 24.93 4.61
CA ALA A 126 12.41 25.99 3.71
C ALA A 126 13.73 26.66 4.09
N VAL A 127 14.42 26.17 5.13
CA VAL A 127 15.72 26.72 5.52
C VAL A 127 16.72 26.56 4.37
N GLY A 128 17.18 27.68 3.82
CA GLY A 128 18.07 27.74 2.65
C GLY A 128 17.40 28.23 1.36
N ASP A 129 16.07 28.40 1.33
CA ASP A 129 15.38 28.85 0.13
C ASP A 129 15.42 30.36 -0.05
N VAL A 130 15.94 30.81 -1.20
CA VAL A 130 16.10 32.23 -1.55
C VAL A 130 14.75 32.94 -1.77
N ASN A 131 13.71 32.21 -2.19
CA ASN A 131 12.40 32.73 -2.60
C ASN A 131 11.23 32.26 -1.71
N ALA A 132 11.37 32.40 -0.39
CA ALA A 132 10.47 31.78 0.58
C ALA A 132 9.06 32.41 0.70
N GLN A 133 8.83 33.69 0.32
CA GLN A 133 7.59 34.38 0.70
C GLN A 133 6.29 33.71 0.20
N ASN A 134 6.21 33.36 -1.08
CA ASN A 134 5.03 32.69 -1.66
C ASN A 134 5.13 31.15 -1.64
N ASN A 135 6.29 30.61 -1.27
CA ASN A 135 6.63 29.17 -1.34
C ASN A 135 6.65 28.49 0.04
N VAL A 136 6.05 29.14 1.03
CA VAL A 136 5.99 28.65 2.40
C VAL A 136 4.58 28.84 2.95
N GLU A 137 3.99 27.75 3.45
CA GLU A 137 2.70 27.72 4.12
C GLU A 137 2.83 26.92 5.41
N GLU A 138 2.56 27.56 6.55
CA GLU A 138 2.63 26.88 7.84
C GLU A 138 1.41 25.97 8.05
N PRO A 139 1.60 24.78 8.64
CA PRO A 139 0.49 23.93 9.03
C PRO A 139 -0.44 24.66 10.00
N SER A 140 -1.73 24.69 9.69
CA SER A 140 -2.77 25.19 10.60
C SER A 140 -3.83 24.13 10.82
N PHE A 141 -4.27 24.00 12.07
CA PHE A 141 -5.14 22.92 12.50
C PHE A 141 -6.43 22.84 11.69
N ALA A 142 -7.17 23.96 11.57
CA ALA A 142 -8.41 24.02 10.82
C ALA A 142 -8.21 23.75 9.32
N ARG A 143 -7.14 24.29 8.71
CA ARG A 143 -6.83 24.07 7.29
C ARG A 143 -6.55 22.61 7.00
N MET A 144 -5.82 21.91 7.87
CA MET A 144 -5.55 20.48 7.70
C MET A 144 -6.82 19.65 7.74
N ILE A 145 -7.70 19.89 8.72
CA ILE A 145 -8.99 19.17 8.81
C ILE A 145 -9.81 19.39 7.55
N THR A 146 -10.05 20.66 7.17
CA THR A 146 -10.83 20.99 5.97
C THR A 146 -10.21 20.40 4.71
N PHE A 147 -8.88 20.49 4.57
CA PHE A 147 -8.17 19.93 3.42
C PHE A 147 -8.34 18.41 3.31
N LEU A 148 -8.22 17.68 4.42
CA LEU A 148 -8.38 16.22 4.45
C LEU A 148 -9.81 15.80 4.11
N PHE A 149 -10.82 16.48 4.66
CA PHE A 149 -12.22 16.19 4.30
C PHE A 149 -12.48 16.34 2.79
N LEU A 150 -11.86 17.33 2.14
CA LEU A 150 -12.01 17.56 0.70
C LEU A 150 -11.37 16.47 -0.16
N ILE A 151 -10.20 15.98 0.23
CA ILE A 151 -9.38 15.08 -0.61
C ILE A 151 -9.54 13.58 -0.26
N SER A 152 -9.78 13.25 1.00
CA SER A 152 -9.72 11.86 1.47
C SER A 152 -10.94 11.03 1.06
N PHE A 153 -12.13 11.63 1.02
CA PHE A 153 -13.36 10.96 0.58
C PHE A 153 -13.40 10.69 -0.92
N ALA A 154 -12.68 11.47 -1.73
CA ALA A 154 -12.69 11.33 -3.18
C ALA A 154 -12.17 9.98 -3.64
N GLY A 155 -11.12 9.45 -2.98
CA GLY A 155 -10.59 8.11 -3.26
C GLY A 155 -11.63 7.01 -3.10
N MET A 156 -12.47 7.10 -2.06
CA MET A 156 -13.53 6.14 -1.80
C MET A 156 -14.56 6.08 -2.92
N PHE A 157 -15.02 7.24 -3.40
CA PHE A 157 -16.06 7.27 -4.44
C PHE A 157 -15.53 6.83 -5.81
N ILE A 158 -14.29 7.19 -6.15
CA ILE A 158 -13.67 6.84 -7.43
C ILE A 158 -13.57 5.33 -7.61
N ILE A 159 -13.22 4.60 -6.55
CA ILE A 159 -12.87 3.19 -6.68
C ILE A 159 -14.09 2.27 -6.70
N MET A 160 -15.22 2.73 -6.16
CA MET A 160 -16.44 1.92 -6.07
C MET A 160 -16.93 1.37 -7.42
N PRO A 161 -16.99 2.14 -8.52
CA PRO A 161 -17.32 1.61 -9.84
C PRO A 161 -16.35 0.52 -10.34
N PHE A 162 -15.09 0.54 -9.91
CA PHE A 162 -14.08 -0.44 -10.31
C PHE A 162 -14.11 -1.73 -9.48
N ARG A 163 -14.89 -1.79 -8.39
CA ARG A 163 -14.91 -2.92 -7.43
C ARG A 163 -15.16 -4.28 -8.11
N LYS A 164 -16.12 -4.36 -9.03
CA LYS A 164 -16.46 -5.60 -9.77
C LYS A 164 -15.31 -6.04 -10.67
N VAL A 165 -14.70 -5.07 -11.34
CA VAL A 165 -13.58 -5.34 -12.26
C VAL A 165 -12.38 -5.86 -11.49
N MET A 166 -12.06 -5.29 -10.32
CA MET A 166 -10.90 -5.69 -9.52
C MET A 166 -11.12 -7.01 -8.77
N ILE A 167 -12.23 -7.14 -8.04
CA ILE A 167 -12.45 -8.25 -7.11
C ILE A 167 -13.01 -9.49 -7.82
N ILE A 168 -13.99 -9.31 -8.72
CA ILE A 168 -14.66 -10.44 -9.39
C ILE A 168 -13.96 -10.77 -10.71
N ARG A 169 -13.81 -9.79 -11.61
CA ARG A 169 -13.29 -10.06 -12.97
C ARG A 169 -11.79 -10.35 -12.98
N HIS A 170 -10.97 -9.49 -12.36
CA HIS A 170 -9.53 -9.67 -12.29
C HIS A 170 -9.08 -10.54 -11.11
N ARG A 171 -9.98 -10.84 -10.17
CA ARG A 171 -9.69 -11.62 -8.95
C ARG A 171 -8.39 -11.18 -8.27
N LEU A 172 -8.18 -9.86 -8.18
CA LEU A 172 -7.01 -9.30 -7.53
C LEU A 172 -6.93 -9.85 -6.09
N THR A 173 -5.71 -10.22 -5.68
CA THR A 173 -5.50 -10.92 -4.42
C THR A 173 -5.54 -9.94 -3.27
N PHE A 174 -4.93 -8.76 -3.39
CA PHE A 174 -4.67 -7.86 -2.26
C PHE A 174 -4.12 -8.64 -1.05
N PRO A 175 -2.85 -9.09 -1.10
CA PRO A 175 -2.30 -10.06 -0.15
C PRO A 175 -2.57 -9.72 1.32
N SER A 176 -2.34 -8.48 1.74
CA SER A 176 -2.62 -8.02 3.11
C SER A 176 -4.10 -8.09 3.47
N GLY A 177 -5.00 -7.68 2.57
CA GLY A 177 -6.45 -7.80 2.77
C GLY A 177 -6.92 -9.26 2.83
N THR A 178 -6.39 -10.11 1.95
CA THR A 178 -6.67 -11.56 1.97
C THR A 178 -6.16 -12.23 3.24
N ALA A 179 -4.96 -11.88 3.71
CA ALA A 179 -4.41 -12.39 4.96
C ALA A 179 -5.28 -11.99 6.16
N THR A 180 -5.70 -10.73 6.20
CA THR A 180 -6.62 -10.19 7.21
C THR A 180 -7.95 -10.95 7.21
N ALA A 181 -8.53 -11.22 6.04
CA ALA A 181 -9.77 -11.98 5.94
C ALA A 181 -9.63 -13.42 6.45
N HIS A 182 -8.55 -14.12 6.11
CA HIS A 182 -8.29 -15.46 6.61
C HIS A 182 -8.15 -15.48 8.13
N LEU A 183 -7.46 -14.48 8.69
CA LEU A 183 -7.35 -14.31 10.13
C LEU A 183 -8.72 -14.10 10.80
N ILE A 184 -9.53 -13.15 10.29
CA ILE A 184 -10.87 -12.86 10.84
C ILE A 184 -11.78 -14.08 10.76
N ASN A 185 -11.82 -14.77 9.62
CA ASN A 185 -12.60 -16.00 9.45
C ASN A 185 -12.12 -17.08 10.42
N SER A 186 -10.81 -17.20 10.67
CA SER A 186 -10.24 -18.19 11.59
C SER A 186 -10.69 -17.98 13.04
N PHE A 187 -10.86 -16.73 13.47
CA PHE A 187 -11.35 -16.40 14.82
C PHE A 187 -12.82 -16.79 15.04
N HIS A 188 -13.61 -16.85 13.97
CA HIS A 188 -15.04 -17.12 14.03
C HIS A 188 -15.41 -18.53 13.54
N THR A 189 -14.43 -19.33 13.09
CA THR A 189 -14.69 -20.66 12.54
C THR A 189 -15.36 -21.56 13.59
N PRO A 190 -16.54 -22.16 13.30
CA PRO A 190 -17.22 -23.06 14.23
C PRO A 190 -16.40 -24.34 14.52
N GLN A 191 -16.48 -24.84 15.77
CA GLN A 191 -15.63 -25.95 16.24
C GLN A 191 -15.86 -27.30 15.53
N GLY A 192 -16.95 -27.46 14.76
CA GLY A 192 -17.35 -28.72 14.12
C GLY A 192 -16.66 -29.09 12.80
N VAL A 193 -15.91 -28.17 12.16
CA VAL A 193 -15.45 -28.37 10.77
C VAL A 193 -14.01 -28.91 10.74
N LYS A 194 -13.86 -30.25 10.62
CA LYS A 194 -12.56 -30.96 10.65
C LYS A 194 -11.51 -30.38 9.68
N GLN A 195 -11.93 -29.91 8.52
CA GLN A 195 -11.03 -29.47 7.45
C GLN A 195 -10.64 -27.98 7.58
N ALA A 196 -11.57 -27.11 7.99
CA ALA A 196 -11.27 -25.72 8.37
C ALA A 196 -10.29 -25.67 9.56
N ARG A 197 -10.40 -26.64 10.49
CA ARG A 197 -9.47 -26.79 11.62
C ARG A 197 -8.00 -26.91 11.18
N LYS A 198 -7.69 -27.54 10.05
CA LYS A 198 -6.29 -27.66 9.56
C LYS A 198 -5.74 -26.31 9.10
N GLN A 199 -6.53 -25.53 8.36
CA GLN A 199 -6.14 -24.18 7.94
C GLN A 199 -5.98 -23.26 9.16
N VAL A 200 -6.94 -23.27 10.08
CA VAL A 200 -6.90 -22.50 11.32
C VAL A 200 -5.67 -22.86 12.15
N THR A 201 -5.43 -24.16 12.37
CA THR A 201 -4.26 -24.62 13.14
C THR A 201 -2.95 -24.18 12.50
N LEU A 202 -2.84 -24.29 11.17
CA LEU A 202 -1.63 -23.87 10.47
C LEU A 202 -1.43 -22.36 10.53
N LEU A 203 -2.50 -21.58 10.34
CA LEU A 203 -2.47 -20.13 10.45
C LEU A 203 -2.01 -19.70 11.84
N PHE A 204 -2.56 -20.28 12.90
CA PHE A 204 -2.13 -19.96 14.27
C PHE A 204 -0.71 -20.42 14.58
N LYS A 205 -0.27 -21.56 14.03
CA LYS A 205 1.13 -22.02 14.15
C LYS A 205 2.10 -21.06 13.47
N SER A 206 1.80 -20.64 12.24
CA SER A 206 2.66 -19.69 11.53
C SER A 206 2.61 -18.30 12.13
N PHE A 207 1.43 -17.85 12.57
CA PHE A 207 1.24 -16.61 13.31
C PHE A 207 2.06 -16.56 14.62
N GLY A 208 1.94 -17.59 15.46
CA GLY A 208 2.72 -17.67 16.70
C GLY A 208 4.21 -17.81 16.42
N GLY A 209 4.59 -18.60 15.41
CA GLY A 209 5.97 -18.78 14.99
C GLY A 209 6.63 -17.49 14.50
N THR A 210 5.92 -16.66 13.73
CA THR A 210 6.48 -15.39 13.26
C THR A 210 6.54 -14.33 14.35
N ILE A 211 5.58 -14.25 15.26
CA ILE A 211 5.71 -13.39 16.45
C ILE A 211 6.94 -13.78 17.26
N ALA A 212 7.11 -15.08 17.55
CA ALA A 212 8.26 -15.59 18.28
C ALA A 212 9.57 -15.27 17.54
N TRP A 213 9.58 -15.39 16.20
CA TRP A 213 10.72 -15.04 15.38
C TRP A 213 11.05 -13.54 15.41
N SER A 214 10.06 -12.65 15.31
CA SER A 214 10.28 -11.19 15.41
C SER A 214 10.82 -10.80 16.78
N LEU A 215 10.33 -11.42 17.86
CA LEU A 215 10.86 -11.23 19.23
C LEU A 215 12.30 -11.75 19.34
N PHE A 216 12.58 -12.94 18.82
CA PHE A 216 13.93 -13.50 18.78
C PHE A 216 14.91 -12.60 18.03
N GLN A 217 14.52 -12.10 16.85
CA GLN A 217 15.35 -11.17 16.08
C GLN A 217 15.63 -9.87 16.84
N TRP A 218 14.66 -9.37 17.61
CA TRP A 218 14.84 -8.15 18.39
C TRP A 218 15.98 -8.27 19.41
N PHE A 219 16.16 -9.42 20.07
CA PHE A 219 17.24 -9.61 21.05
C PHE A 219 18.64 -9.29 20.50
N PHE A 220 18.84 -9.44 19.18
CA PHE A 220 20.12 -9.25 18.49
C PHE A 220 20.22 -7.95 17.67
N ALA A 221 19.20 -7.10 17.73
CA ALA A 221 19.07 -5.88 16.93
C ALA A 221 19.48 -4.62 17.71
N SER A 222 20.54 -4.68 18.53
CA SER A 222 21.02 -3.53 19.31
C SER A 222 21.79 -2.51 18.46
N GLY A 223 21.04 -1.66 17.75
CA GLY A 223 21.60 -0.53 16.99
C GLY A 223 21.54 -0.69 15.46
N PRO A 224 22.05 0.31 14.72
CA PRO A 224 21.96 0.32 13.26
C PRO A 224 22.84 -0.76 12.62
N GLY A 225 22.27 -1.51 11.68
CA GLY A 225 22.97 -2.58 10.97
C GLY A 225 23.18 -3.86 11.79
N CYS A 226 22.49 -4.00 12.93
CA CYS A 226 22.61 -5.18 13.80
C CYS A 226 21.46 -6.18 13.60
N GLY A 227 21.77 -7.46 13.77
CA GLY A 227 20.82 -8.56 13.85
C GLY A 227 20.69 -9.38 12.56
N PHE A 228 19.92 -10.47 12.64
CA PHE A 228 19.72 -11.42 11.53
C PHE A 228 19.16 -10.77 10.26
N LYS A 229 18.49 -9.62 10.38
CA LYS A 229 18.01 -8.85 9.23
C LYS A 229 19.12 -8.41 8.28
N PHE A 230 20.38 -8.43 8.70
CA PHE A 230 21.55 -8.05 7.89
C PHE A 230 22.47 -9.23 7.56
N PHE A 231 21.98 -10.46 7.69
CA PHE A 231 22.78 -11.64 7.38
C PHE A 231 23.13 -11.70 5.87
N PRO A 232 24.42 -11.77 5.49
CA PRO A 232 24.86 -11.73 4.09
C PRO A 232 24.62 -13.07 3.37
N THR A 233 23.35 -13.44 3.15
CA THR A 233 22.90 -14.75 2.64
C THR A 233 23.56 -15.17 1.34
N PHE A 234 23.80 -14.23 0.42
CA PHE A 234 24.36 -14.49 -0.91
C PHE A 234 25.84 -14.10 -1.03
N GLY A 235 26.50 -13.88 0.10
CA GLY A 235 27.90 -13.42 0.17
C GLY A 235 28.05 -11.92 0.40
N LEU A 236 29.28 -11.52 0.75
CA LEU A 236 29.58 -10.14 1.16
C LEU A 236 29.49 -9.13 0.01
N GLU A 237 29.78 -9.53 -1.21
CA GLU A 237 29.70 -8.62 -2.37
C GLU A 237 28.24 -8.34 -2.76
N ALA A 238 27.39 -9.37 -2.75
CA ALA A 238 25.95 -9.20 -2.92
C ALA A 238 25.36 -8.36 -1.77
N TYR A 239 25.83 -8.57 -0.55
CA TYR A 239 25.43 -7.79 0.63
C TYR A 239 25.72 -6.29 0.49
N LYS A 240 26.89 -5.89 -0.06
CA LYS A 240 27.20 -4.48 -0.35
C LYS A 240 26.19 -3.83 -1.29
N HIS A 241 25.68 -4.60 -2.25
CA HIS A 241 24.65 -4.17 -3.20
C HIS A 241 23.22 -4.29 -2.64
N GLY A 242 23.06 -4.69 -1.37
CA GLY A 242 21.77 -4.84 -0.71
C GLY A 242 21.05 -6.16 -0.99
N PHE A 243 21.68 -7.11 -1.72
CA PHE A 243 21.13 -8.43 -1.99
C PHE A 243 21.42 -9.38 -0.83
N PHE A 244 20.44 -9.48 0.07
CA PHE A 244 20.41 -10.46 1.14
C PHE A 244 18.97 -10.73 1.57
N PHE A 245 18.76 -11.85 2.26
CA PHE A 245 17.46 -12.14 2.85
C PHE A 245 17.38 -11.53 4.25
N ASP A 246 16.48 -10.58 4.45
CA ASP A 246 16.32 -9.90 5.74
C ASP A 246 15.46 -10.67 6.75
N PHE A 247 15.07 -11.91 6.42
CA PHE A 247 14.24 -12.77 7.26
C PHE A 247 12.92 -12.11 7.71
N THR A 248 12.41 -11.14 6.95
CA THR A 248 11.08 -10.55 7.16
C THR A 248 10.01 -11.49 6.62
N MET A 249 9.26 -12.11 7.52
CA MET A 249 8.30 -13.15 7.15
C MET A 249 7.07 -12.60 6.42
N ALA A 250 6.72 -11.32 6.60
CA ALA A 250 5.68 -10.68 5.80
C ALA A 250 6.01 -10.70 4.30
N ASN A 251 7.25 -10.38 3.91
CA ASN A 251 7.67 -10.40 2.51
C ASN A 251 7.57 -11.81 1.91
N VAL A 252 7.93 -12.83 2.68
CA VAL A 252 7.77 -14.24 2.30
C VAL A 252 6.29 -14.58 2.13
N GLY A 253 5.44 -14.21 3.08
CA GLY A 253 3.99 -14.44 3.00
C GLY A 253 3.33 -13.72 1.82
N ILE A 254 3.69 -12.45 1.55
CA ILE A 254 3.23 -11.70 0.38
C ILE A 254 3.68 -12.41 -0.91
N GLY A 255 4.94 -12.84 -0.97
CA GLY A 255 5.48 -13.61 -2.09
C GLY A 255 4.76 -14.93 -2.37
N MET A 256 4.29 -15.61 -1.32
CA MET A 256 3.48 -16.83 -1.46
C MET A 256 2.08 -16.57 -2.03
N MET A 257 1.52 -15.37 -1.82
CA MET A 257 0.18 -14.99 -2.30
C MET A 257 0.20 -14.30 -3.67
N CYS A 258 1.29 -13.61 -4.00
CA CYS A 258 1.41 -12.90 -5.27
C CYS A 258 1.50 -13.88 -6.45
N PRO A 259 0.93 -13.52 -7.62
CA PRO A 259 1.12 -14.31 -8.82
C PRO A 259 2.61 -14.45 -9.18
N TYR A 260 3.05 -15.67 -9.53
CA TYR A 260 4.45 -15.98 -9.88
C TYR A 260 5.06 -14.98 -10.86
N MET A 261 4.28 -14.54 -11.86
CA MET A 261 4.75 -13.59 -12.88
C MET A 261 5.08 -12.21 -12.33
N ILE A 262 4.34 -11.76 -11.32
CA ILE A 262 4.59 -10.46 -10.68
C ILE A 262 5.86 -10.55 -9.85
N VAL A 263 6.02 -11.60 -9.04
CA VAL A 263 7.23 -11.82 -8.24
C VAL A 263 8.46 -11.93 -9.13
N PHE A 264 8.36 -12.70 -10.22
CA PHE A 264 9.44 -12.81 -11.21
C PHE A 264 9.79 -11.46 -11.86
N SER A 265 8.79 -10.64 -12.19
CA SER A 265 9.01 -9.30 -12.76
C SER A 265 9.69 -8.36 -11.77
N VAL A 266 9.27 -8.39 -10.50
CA VAL A 266 9.90 -7.64 -9.41
C VAL A 266 11.33 -8.14 -9.19
N PHE A 267 11.60 -9.44 -9.30
CA PHE A 267 12.96 -9.96 -9.19
C PHE A 267 13.88 -9.49 -10.32
N ILE A 268 13.42 -9.57 -11.58
CA ILE A 268 14.15 -9.06 -12.73
C ILE A 268 14.42 -7.56 -12.58
N GLY A 269 13.41 -6.78 -12.18
CA GLY A 269 13.59 -5.35 -11.94
C GLY A 269 14.64 -5.08 -10.85
N THR A 270 14.70 -5.92 -9.82
CA THR A 270 15.69 -5.81 -8.74
C THR A 270 17.12 -6.10 -9.24
N ILE A 271 17.30 -7.15 -10.04
CA ILE A 271 18.59 -7.48 -10.65
C ILE A 271 19.04 -6.34 -11.58
N ILE A 272 18.15 -5.83 -12.42
CA ILE A 272 18.48 -4.74 -13.34
C ILE A 272 18.81 -3.46 -12.57
N SER A 273 17.96 -3.05 -11.62
CA SER A 273 18.16 -1.81 -10.86
C SER A 273 19.41 -1.88 -9.98
N CYS A 274 19.49 -2.86 -9.09
CA CYS A 274 20.53 -2.91 -8.05
C CYS A 274 21.75 -3.74 -8.44
N GLY A 275 21.62 -4.67 -9.38
CA GLY A 275 22.75 -5.46 -9.88
C GLY A 275 23.48 -4.84 -11.08
N VAL A 276 22.83 -3.95 -11.84
CA VAL A 276 23.43 -3.37 -13.07
C VAL A 276 23.41 -1.84 -13.07
N ILE A 277 22.23 -1.23 -12.92
CA ILE A 277 22.09 0.23 -13.09
C ILE A 277 22.79 1.00 -11.96
N TRP A 278 22.54 0.67 -10.69
CA TRP A 278 23.17 1.41 -9.58
C TRP A 278 24.69 1.27 -9.54
N PRO A 279 25.28 0.06 -9.64
CA PRO A 279 26.73 -0.08 -9.73
C PRO A 279 27.33 0.71 -10.90
N TYR A 280 26.63 0.74 -12.05
CA TYR A 280 27.09 1.50 -13.20
C TYR A 280 27.07 3.01 -12.95
N ILE A 281 26.00 3.55 -12.36
CA ILE A 281 25.93 4.98 -12.04
C ILE A 281 26.92 5.36 -10.94
N GLU A 282 27.09 4.50 -9.93
CA GLU A 282 28.06 4.68 -8.85
C GLU A 282 29.50 4.66 -9.37
N SER A 283 29.80 3.86 -10.41
CA SER A 283 31.10 3.91 -11.10
C SER A 283 31.39 5.25 -11.80
N LYS A 284 30.38 6.12 -11.96
CA LYS A 284 30.49 7.46 -12.55
C LYS A 284 30.41 8.57 -11.51
N GLU A 285 30.54 8.24 -10.23
CA GLU A 285 30.71 9.22 -9.16
C GLU A 285 31.89 10.16 -9.43
N GLY A 286 31.73 11.44 -9.13
CA GLY A 286 32.67 12.51 -9.46
C GLY A 286 32.51 13.08 -10.88
N ILE A 287 31.91 12.32 -11.81
CA ILE A 287 31.70 12.75 -13.21
C ILE A 287 30.23 13.13 -13.46
N TRP A 288 29.32 12.21 -13.11
CA TRP A 288 27.89 12.35 -13.34
C TRP A 288 27.20 13.10 -12.19
N TYR A 289 27.72 12.94 -10.99
CA TYR A 289 27.31 13.66 -9.80
C TYR A 289 28.52 13.87 -8.86
N PRO A 290 28.52 14.90 -8.01
CA PRO A 290 29.62 15.17 -7.08
C PRO A 290 29.82 14.03 -6.06
N SER A 291 31.09 13.69 -5.77
CA SER A 291 31.47 12.60 -4.85
C SER A 291 31.25 12.93 -3.36
N ASN A 292 31.09 14.21 -3.01
CA ASN A 292 30.94 14.65 -1.61
C ASN A 292 29.48 14.63 -1.13
N LEU A 293 28.58 14.00 -1.89
CA LEU A 293 27.16 13.97 -1.55
C LEU A 293 26.82 12.69 -0.80
N GLY A 294 26.15 12.84 0.35
CA GLY A 294 25.59 11.69 1.06
C GLY A 294 24.58 10.92 0.18
N PRO A 295 24.38 9.61 0.41
CA PRO A 295 23.51 8.75 -0.39
C PRO A 295 22.04 9.20 -0.39
N ASN A 296 21.67 10.10 0.55
CA ASN A 296 20.34 10.65 0.69
C ASN A 296 20.08 11.91 -0.15
N SER A 297 21.11 12.50 -0.75
CA SER A 297 21.00 13.73 -1.53
C SER A 297 20.28 13.50 -2.86
N LEU A 298 19.32 14.37 -3.18
CA LEU A 298 18.65 14.39 -4.48
C LEU A 298 19.62 14.72 -5.63
N ASN A 299 20.71 15.41 -5.33
CA ASN A 299 21.74 15.79 -6.29
C ASN A 299 22.74 14.65 -6.56
N GLY A 300 22.60 13.52 -5.85
CA GLY A 300 23.42 12.33 -6.03
C GLY A 300 22.63 11.14 -6.57
N ILE A 301 23.05 9.93 -6.20
CA ILE A 301 22.48 8.67 -6.68
C ILE A 301 20.95 8.58 -6.50
N ARG A 302 20.39 9.15 -5.43
CA ARG A 302 18.95 9.10 -5.15
C ARG A 302 18.13 9.85 -6.20
N GLY A 303 18.66 10.92 -6.79
CA GLY A 303 18.01 11.62 -7.90
C GLY A 303 17.72 10.66 -9.06
N TYR A 304 18.72 9.92 -9.51
CA TYR A 304 18.55 8.92 -10.58
C TYR A 304 17.56 7.81 -10.20
N LYS A 305 17.65 7.28 -8.97
CA LYS A 305 16.74 6.22 -8.49
C LYS A 305 15.28 6.65 -8.61
N VAL A 306 14.98 7.86 -8.16
CA VAL A 306 13.62 8.39 -8.19
C VAL A 306 13.16 8.67 -9.61
N PHE A 307 13.96 9.34 -10.45
CA PHE A 307 13.54 9.73 -11.79
C PHE A 307 13.34 8.54 -12.74
N ILE A 308 14.22 7.53 -12.69
CA ILE A 308 14.05 6.31 -13.50
C ILE A 308 12.78 5.57 -13.09
N GLY A 309 12.55 5.38 -11.78
CA GLY A 309 11.31 4.75 -11.31
C GLY A 309 10.05 5.53 -11.72
N LEU A 310 10.09 6.87 -11.61
CA LEU A 310 8.95 7.72 -11.97
C LEU A 310 8.63 7.63 -13.46
N SER A 311 9.66 7.59 -14.31
CA SER A 311 9.48 7.51 -15.76
C SER A 311 8.80 6.20 -16.17
N MET A 312 9.20 5.08 -15.56
CA MET A 312 8.60 3.77 -15.84
C MET A 312 7.13 3.70 -15.42
N ILE A 313 6.78 4.19 -14.22
CA ILE A 313 5.38 4.24 -13.76
C ILE A 313 4.55 5.16 -14.66
N MET A 314 5.09 6.32 -15.01
CA MET A 314 4.41 7.28 -15.88
C MET A 314 4.13 6.68 -17.27
N ALA A 315 5.09 5.94 -17.84
CA ALA A 315 4.91 5.26 -19.12
C ALA A 315 3.81 4.19 -19.07
N ASP A 316 3.80 3.38 -18.01
CA ASP A 316 2.77 2.34 -17.83
C ASP A 316 1.37 2.96 -17.67
N CYS A 317 1.26 4.03 -16.89
CA CYS A 317 -0.01 4.73 -16.68
C CYS A 317 -0.50 5.40 -17.98
N LEU A 318 0.40 6.03 -18.74
CA LEU A 318 0.06 6.60 -20.04
C LEU A 318 -0.42 5.50 -20.98
N PHE A 319 0.24 4.35 -21.02
CA PHE A 319 -0.16 3.22 -21.83
C PHE A 319 -1.56 2.71 -21.46
N VAL A 320 -1.83 2.52 -20.17
CA VAL A 320 -3.14 2.10 -19.66
C VAL A 320 -4.22 3.13 -20.01
N PHE A 321 -3.93 4.42 -19.82
CA PHE A 321 -4.83 5.51 -20.18
C PHE A 321 -5.18 5.49 -21.67
N LEU A 322 -4.18 5.39 -22.54
CA LEU A 322 -4.39 5.31 -24.00
C LEU A 322 -5.18 4.06 -24.37
N CYS A 323 -4.90 2.91 -23.76
CA CYS A 323 -5.67 1.69 -23.98
C CYS A 323 -7.14 1.85 -23.59
N ILE A 324 -7.42 2.49 -22.46
CA ILE A 324 -8.79 2.78 -22.03
C ILE A 324 -9.46 3.73 -23.02
N MET A 325 -8.82 4.84 -23.38
CA MET A 325 -9.36 5.83 -24.34
C MET A 325 -9.64 5.24 -25.72
N VAL A 326 -8.75 4.40 -26.25
CA VAL A 326 -8.96 3.71 -27.53
C VAL A 326 -10.12 2.72 -27.40
N ARG A 327 -10.20 1.94 -26.32
CA ARG A 327 -11.28 0.96 -26.12
C ARG A 327 -12.64 1.64 -25.96
N THR A 328 -12.73 2.72 -25.18
CA THR A 328 -13.97 3.48 -25.00
C THR A 328 -14.38 4.14 -26.31
N THR A 329 -13.45 4.74 -27.06
CA THR A 329 -13.74 5.34 -28.37
C THR A 329 -14.21 4.29 -29.38
N CYS A 330 -13.54 3.14 -29.47
CA CYS A 330 -13.97 2.03 -30.33
C CYS A 330 -15.36 1.50 -29.94
N ALA A 331 -15.66 1.38 -28.64
CA ALA A 331 -16.97 0.96 -28.16
C ALA A 331 -18.06 1.99 -28.51
N MET A 332 -17.77 3.29 -28.37
CA MET A 332 -18.68 4.37 -28.73
C MET A 332 -18.92 4.45 -30.24
N ILE A 333 -17.89 4.26 -31.07
CA ILE A 333 -18.01 4.21 -32.53
C ILE A 333 -18.85 2.99 -32.95
N LYS A 334 -18.60 1.82 -32.36
CA LYS A 334 -19.42 0.62 -32.61
C LYS A 334 -20.88 0.83 -32.23
N ARG A 335 -21.15 1.42 -31.07
CA ARG A 335 -22.53 1.77 -30.64
C ARG A 335 -23.18 2.76 -31.60
N ARG A 336 -22.48 3.81 -32.03
CA ARG A 336 -23.00 4.77 -33.02
C ARG A 336 -23.29 4.11 -34.37
N ARG A 337 -22.42 3.21 -34.84
CA ARG A 337 -22.65 2.44 -36.08
C ARG A 337 -23.84 1.51 -35.95
N GLN A 338 -24.00 0.82 -34.82
CA GLN A 338 -25.15 -0.04 -34.56
C GLN A 338 -26.46 0.75 -34.46
N ALA A 339 -26.44 1.92 -33.81
CA ALA A 339 -27.59 2.83 -33.76
C ALA A 339 -27.97 3.36 -35.15
N MET A 340 -26.98 3.67 -36.02
CA MET A 340 -27.25 4.08 -37.41
C MET A 340 -27.73 2.94 -38.30
N GLN A 341 -27.38 1.69 -38.00
CA GLN A 341 -27.80 0.51 -38.78
C GLN A 341 -29.18 -0.05 -38.37
N GLY A 342 -29.99 0.71 -37.60
CA GLY A 342 -31.40 0.37 -37.34
C GLY A 342 -31.63 -0.82 -36.40
N GLY A 343 -30.60 -1.32 -35.72
CA GLY A 343 -30.72 -2.39 -34.74
C GLY A 343 -31.23 -1.87 -33.41
N GLY A 344 -32.56 -1.78 -33.25
CA GLY A 344 -33.26 -1.40 -32.00
C GLY A 344 -33.10 -2.37 -30.82
N GLY A 345 -31.96 -3.05 -30.70
CA GLY A 345 -31.65 -3.89 -29.56
C GLY A 345 -31.28 -3.02 -28.36
N ASN A 346 -32.07 -3.09 -27.29
CA ASN A 346 -31.83 -2.57 -25.95
C ASN A 346 -30.45 -3.00 -25.39
N ALA A 347 -29.36 -2.44 -25.90
CA ALA A 347 -28.02 -2.64 -25.34
C ALA A 347 -27.91 -1.85 -24.05
N GLN A 348 -28.58 -2.32 -22.99
CA GLN A 348 -28.35 -1.85 -21.63
C GLN A 348 -26.86 -1.98 -21.31
N PRO A 349 -26.27 -0.98 -20.62
CA PRO A 349 -24.85 -0.67 -20.73
C PRO A 349 -23.85 -1.72 -20.21
N PHE A 350 -24.30 -2.87 -19.69
CA PHE A 350 -23.43 -3.83 -18.99
C PHE A 350 -23.77 -5.32 -19.17
N GLN A 351 -24.55 -5.72 -20.18
CA GLN A 351 -24.84 -7.15 -20.39
C GLN A 351 -23.67 -7.97 -20.98
N GLY A 352 -22.52 -7.36 -21.24
CA GLY A 352 -21.29 -8.08 -21.61
C GLY A 352 -20.52 -8.69 -20.43
N ILE A 353 -21.13 -8.78 -19.24
CA ILE A 353 -20.59 -9.56 -18.12
C ILE A 353 -21.44 -10.82 -18.02
N ASP A 354 -21.36 -11.68 -19.03
CA ASP A 354 -21.75 -13.07 -18.88
C ASP A 354 -20.82 -13.70 -17.84
N ILE A 355 -21.25 -13.68 -16.58
CA ILE A 355 -20.68 -14.51 -15.51
C ILE A 355 -20.74 -16.00 -15.94
N ALA A 356 -21.61 -16.34 -16.90
CA ALA A 356 -21.73 -17.66 -17.50
C ALA A 356 -20.43 -18.19 -18.12
N ASP A 357 -19.57 -17.34 -18.69
CA ASP A 357 -18.33 -17.80 -19.35
C ASP A 357 -17.14 -17.95 -18.40
N GLN A 358 -17.29 -17.58 -17.12
CA GLN A 358 -16.27 -17.87 -16.12
C GLN A 358 -16.68 -19.13 -15.37
N PRO A 359 -15.90 -20.23 -15.40
CA PRO A 359 -16.17 -21.39 -14.58
C PRO A 359 -15.97 -21.00 -13.11
N VAL A 360 -17.03 -20.51 -12.46
CA VAL A 360 -17.09 -20.28 -11.02
C VAL A 360 -17.18 -21.67 -10.38
N LYS A 361 -16.01 -22.27 -10.14
CA LYS A 361 -15.87 -23.68 -9.76
C LYS A 361 -16.24 -23.98 -8.31
N SER A 362 -16.17 -23.02 -7.39
CA SER A 362 -16.39 -23.28 -5.95
C SER A 362 -17.68 -22.67 -5.41
N PHE A 363 -18.28 -23.34 -4.43
CA PHE A 363 -19.40 -22.82 -3.63
C PHE A 363 -19.04 -21.48 -2.97
N ASP A 364 -17.83 -21.38 -2.41
CA ASP A 364 -17.29 -20.15 -1.81
C ASP A 364 -17.36 -18.97 -2.77
N ASP A 365 -16.86 -19.14 -4.00
CA ASP A 365 -16.87 -18.07 -4.99
C ASP A 365 -18.31 -17.63 -5.34
N ARG A 366 -19.25 -18.58 -5.43
CA ARG A 366 -20.67 -18.27 -5.73
C ARG A 366 -21.32 -17.50 -4.58
N ARG A 367 -21.19 -17.98 -3.33
CA ARG A 367 -21.80 -17.34 -2.17
C ARG A 367 -21.23 -15.94 -1.93
N ARG A 368 -19.89 -15.78 -2.06
CA ARG A 368 -19.23 -14.48 -1.95
C ARG A 368 -19.65 -13.51 -3.04
N ALA A 369 -19.68 -13.97 -4.29
CA ALA A 369 -20.15 -13.15 -5.41
C ALA A 369 -21.63 -12.75 -5.23
N GLN A 370 -22.48 -13.66 -4.75
CA GLN A 370 -23.90 -13.36 -4.50
C GLN A 370 -24.08 -12.26 -3.46
N VAL A 371 -23.40 -12.34 -2.30
CA VAL A 371 -23.47 -11.31 -1.25
C VAL A 371 -22.90 -9.98 -1.76
N PHE A 372 -21.76 -10.05 -2.47
CA PHE A 372 -21.11 -8.86 -3.00
C PHE A 372 -21.93 -8.14 -4.07
N LEU A 373 -22.66 -8.88 -4.92
CA LEU A 373 -23.51 -8.33 -5.98
C LEU A 373 -24.91 -7.92 -5.48
N ARG A 374 -25.40 -8.50 -4.38
CA ARG A 374 -26.73 -8.21 -3.83
C ARG A 374 -26.80 -6.82 -3.18
N ASP A 375 -25.84 -6.50 -2.33
CA ASP A 375 -25.85 -5.28 -1.50
C ASP A 375 -24.90 -4.22 -2.05
N GLU A 376 -25.19 -3.75 -3.25
CA GLU A 376 -24.34 -2.80 -3.96
C GLU A 376 -24.82 -1.35 -3.86
N ILE A 377 -23.88 -0.41 -3.78
CA ILE A 377 -24.17 1.00 -3.98
C ILE A 377 -24.26 1.24 -5.49
N PRO A 378 -25.35 1.85 -6.00
CA PRO A 378 -25.46 2.13 -7.42
C PRO A 378 -24.30 3.00 -7.89
N ASP A 379 -23.65 2.59 -8.99
CA ASP A 379 -22.46 3.28 -9.48
C ASP A 379 -22.77 4.76 -9.79
N SER A 380 -23.97 5.06 -10.29
CA SER A 380 -24.46 6.44 -10.52
C SER A 380 -24.44 7.30 -9.26
N VAL A 381 -24.76 6.75 -8.09
CA VAL A 381 -24.71 7.49 -6.81
C VAL A 381 -23.25 7.78 -6.45
N THR A 382 -22.36 6.79 -6.55
CA THR A 382 -20.94 6.99 -6.25
C THR A 382 -20.27 7.99 -7.19
N ILE A 383 -20.61 7.94 -8.49
CA ILE A 383 -20.13 8.89 -9.49
C ILE A 383 -20.70 10.28 -9.20
N GLY A 384 -21.99 10.39 -8.86
CA GLY A 384 -22.62 11.65 -8.48
C GLY A 384 -21.97 12.29 -7.25
N CYS A 385 -21.74 11.51 -6.19
CA CYS A 385 -21.03 11.96 -4.99
C CYS A 385 -19.58 12.38 -5.30
N TYR A 386 -18.89 11.63 -6.16
CA TYR A 386 -17.56 12.01 -6.60
C TYR A 386 -17.55 13.36 -7.34
N VAL A 387 -18.46 13.55 -8.29
CA VAL A 387 -18.58 14.80 -9.06
C VAL A 387 -18.91 15.97 -8.14
N LEU A 388 -19.86 15.80 -7.21
CA LEU A 388 -20.22 16.81 -6.23
C LEU A 388 -19.03 17.19 -5.34
N LEU A 389 -18.34 16.19 -4.76
CA LEU A 389 -17.16 16.42 -3.93
C LEU A 389 -16.04 17.08 -4.74
N SER A 390 -15.85 16.68 -6.01
CA SER A 390 -14.87 17.30 -6.91
C SER A 390 -15.17 18.79 -7.11
N ILE A 391 -16.44 19.16 -7.35
CA ILE A 391 -16.86 20.57 -7.50
C ILE A 391 -16.57 21.36 -6.22
N ILE A 392 -16.92 20.81 -5.05
CA ILE A 392 -16.66 21.44 -3.75
C ILE A 392 -15.15 21.62 -3.54
N SER A 393 -14.35 20.59 -3.81
CA SER A 393 -12.89 20.64 -3.70
C SER A 393 -12.26 21.63 -4.68
N ILE A 394 -12.76 21.72 -5.91
CA ILE A 394 -12.31 22.71 -6.90
C ILE A 394 -12.56 24.13 -6.38
N ALA A 395 -13.72 24.39 -5.77
CA ALA A 395 -14.03 25.70 -5.21
C ALA A 395 -13.23 26.01 -3.94
N ALA A 396 -13.12 25.06 -3.00
CA ALA A 396 -12.56 25.30 -1.67
C ALA A 396 -11.02 25.29 -1.63
N ILE A 397 -10.34 24.40 -2.36
CA ILE A 397 -8.88 24.25 -2.27
C ILE A 397 -8.11 25.53 -2.62
N PRO A 398 -8.47 26.31 -3.67
CA PRO A 398 -7.85 27.59 -3.96
C PRO A 398 -8.01 28.63 -2.83
N HIS A 399 -9.05 28.55 -2.01
CA HIS A 399 -9.20 29.40 -0.82
C HIS A 399 -8.29 28.96 0.33
N LEU A 400 -8.02 27.66 0.45
CA LEU A 400 -7.08 27.14 1.45
C LEU A 400 -5.62 27.41 1.06
N TYR A 401 -5.32 27.28 -0.24
CA TYR A 401 -3.99 27.44 -0.82
C TYR A 401 -4.07 28.31 -2.09
N PRO A 402 -3.92 29.65 -1.96
CA PRO A 402 -4.05 30.59 -3.09
C PRO A 402 -3.10 30.32 -4.28
N GLN A 403 -2.03 29.54 -4.06
CA GLN A 403 -1.08 29.12 -5.09
C GLN A 403 -1.71 28.11 -6.09
N MET A 404 -2.82 27.46 -5.72
CA MET A 404 -3.56 26.53 -6.57
C MET A 404 -4.71 27.23 -7.30
N ARG A 405 -4.68 27.22 -8.63
CA ARG A 405 -5.81 27.69 -9.46
C ARG A 405 -6.90 26.61 -9.55
N TYR A 406 -8.14 27.05 -9.77
CA TYR A 406 -9.29 26.18 -10.04
C TYR A 406 -9.00 25.15 -11.14
N SER A 407 -8.32 25.57 -12.22
CA SER A 407 -7.95 24.69 -13.34
C SER A 407 -6.97 23.58 -12.94
N HIS A 408 -6.04 23.85 -12.02
CA HIS A 408 -5.11 22.83 -11.54
C HIS A 408 -5.85 21.74 -10.77
N VAL A 409 -6.70 22.15 -9.82
CA VAL A 409 -7.50 21.22 -9.01
C VAL A 409 -8.45 20.42 -9.91
N ALA A 410 -9.12 21.08 -10.85
CA ALA A 410 -10.01 20.40 -11.80
C ALA A 410 -9.28 19.32 -12.62
N LEU A 411 -8.07 19.60 -13.10
CA LEU A 411 -7.28 18.61 -13.84
C LEU A 411 -6.90 17.40 -12.98
N ILE A 412 -6.53 17.62 -11.71
CA ILE A 412 -6.19 16.54 -10.78
C ILE A 412 -7.39 15.62 -10.58
N TYR A 413 -8.56 16.17 -10.26
CA TYR A 413 -9.79 15.39 -10.08
C TYR A 413 -10.27 14.75 -11.38
N LEU A 414 -10.06 15.37 -12.54
CA LEU A 414 -10.40 14.76 -13.82
C LEU A 414 -9.51 13.54 -14.13
N ALA A 415 -8.22 13.61 -13.83
CA ALA A 415 -7.27 12.53 -14.09
C ALA A 415 -7.26 11.44 -13.01
N ALA A 416 -7.72 11.76 -11.79
CA ALA A 416 -7.64 10.88 -10.63
C ALA A 416 -8.25 9.48 -10.83
N PRO A 417 -9.40 9.28 -11.51
CA PRO A 417 -9.96 7.94 -11.70
C PRO A 417 -9.03 6.96 -12.43
N VAL A 418 -8.29 7.46 -13.43
CA VAL A 418 -7.35 6.65 -14.20
C VAL A 418 -6.18 6.22 -13.32
N PHE A 419 -5.60 7.17 -12.59
CA PHE A 419 -4.47 6.92 -11.71
C PHE A 419 -4.86 6.08 -10.47
N ALA A 420 -6.05 6.27 -9.93
CA ALA A 420 -6.61 5.46 -8.85
C ALA A 420 -6.77 4.00 -9.28
N PHE A 421 -7.31 3.75 -10.48
CA PHE A 421 -7.38 2.40 -11.03
C PHE A 421 -6.00 1.77 -11.20
N CYS A 422 -5.03 2.51 -11.76
CA CYS A 422 -3.66 2.00 -11.95
C CYS A 422 -2.99 1.68 -10.61
N ASN A 423 -3.11 2.56 -9.63
CA ASN A 423 -2.56 2.38 -8.30
C ASN A 423 -3.21 1.19 -7.58
N ALA A 424 -4.55 1.11 -7.57
CA ALA A 424 -5.27 0.01 -6.93
C ALA A 424 -5.01 -1.34 -7.61
N TYR A 425 -4.85 -1.36 -8.94
CA TYR A 425 -4.46 -2.56 -9.66
C TYR A 425 -3.05 -3.03 -9.27
N GLY A 426 -2.08 -2.11 -9.28
CA GLY A 426 -0.71 -2.39 -8.85
C GLY A 426 -0.66 -2.88 -7.40
N PHE A 427 -1.39 -2.21 -6.52
CA PHE A 427 -1.54 -2.59 -5.12
C PHE A 427 -2.15 -3.99 -4.98
N GLY A 428 -3.22 -4.30 -5.72
CA GLY A 428 -3.90 -5.58 -5.65
C GLY A 428 -3.09 -6.78 -6.14
N VAL A 429 -2.04 -6.58 -6.95
CA VAL A 429 -1.15 -7.66 -7.41
C VAL A 429 0.19 -7.73 -6.68
N THR A 430 0.66 -6.62 -6.11
CA THR A 430 2.00 -6.52 -5.48
C THR A 430 1.96 -6.36 -3.97
N ASP A 431 0.80 -6.00 -3.39
CA ASP A 431 0.65 -5.51 -2.02
C ASP A 431 1.36 -4.17 -1.74
N MET A 432 1.67 -3.40 -2.78
CA MET A 432 2.42 -2.14 -2.64
C MET A 432 1.65 -0.92 -3.17
N ASN A 433 1.29 -0.02 -2.26
CA ASN A 433 0.58 1.21 -2.59
C ASN A 433 1.58 2.30 -3.05
N LEU A 434 1.48 2.71 -4.32
CA LEU A 434 2.41 3.66 -4.95
C LEU A 434 1.91 5.11 -4.90
N ALA A 435 0.94 5.42 -4.04
CA ALA A 435 0.38 6.78 -3.90
C ALA A 435 1.47 7.85 -3.67
N SER A 436 2.50 7.57 -2.88
CA SER A 436 3.65 8.46 -2.66
C SER A 436 4.47 8.74 -3.92
N THR A 437 4.42 7.85 -4.89
CA THR A 437 5.14 7.97 -6.15
C THR A 437 4.32 8.78 -7.15
N TYR A 438 3.02 8.52 -7.24
CA TYR A 438 2.09 9.38 -7.99
C TYR A 438 2.05 10.81 -7.45
N CYS A 439 2.17 10.98 -6.14
CA CYS A 439 2.38 12.27 -5.48
C CYS A 439 3.52 13.05 -6.16
N LYS A 440 4.68 12.43 -6.34
CA LYS A 440 5.85 13.07 -6.97
C LYS A 440 5.60 13.40 -8.43
N ILE A 441 4.92 12.54 -9.18
CA ILE A 441 4.55 12.82 -10.59
C ILE A 441 3.68 14.10 -10.64
N ALA A 442 2.68 14.20 -9.78
CA ALA A 442 1.83 15.39 -9.69
C ALA A 442 2.63 16.62 -9.26
N MET A 443 3.52 16.51 -8.28
CA MET A 443 4.42 17.60 -7.88
C MET A 443 5.23 18.13 -9.07
N PHE A 444 5.85 17.23 -9.85
CA PHE A 444 6.62 17.62 -11.03
C PHE A 444 5.78 18.32 -12.09
N ALA A 445 4.59 17.79 -12.39
CA ALA A 445 3.70 18.35 -13.39
C ALA A 445 3.18 19.75 -13.00
N PHE A 446 2.71 19.91 -11.77
CA PHE A 446 2.08 21.16 -11.33
C PHE A 446 3.09 22.20 -10.84
N GLY A 447 4.20 21.79 -10.22
CA GLY A 447 5.27 22.70 -9.82
C GLY A 447 5.91 23.39 -11.02
N SER A 448 6.21 22.63 -12.08
CA SER A 448 6.74 23.16 -13.34
C SER A 448 5.75 24.10 -14.02
N TRP A 449 4.45 23.79 -13.94
CA TRP A 449 3.41 24.62 -14.56
C TRP A 449 3.18 25.96 -13.83
N VAL A 450 3.23 25.99 -12.50
CA VAL A 450 2.97 27.21 -11.72
C VAL A 450 4.19 28.14 -11.71
N GLY A 451 5.40 27.58 -11.59
CA GLY A 451 6.64 28.36 -11.51
C GLY A 451 6.90 29.02 -10.15
N ILE A 452 8.17 29.38 -9.89
CA ILE A 452 8.62 29.74 -8.52
C ILE A 452 8.02 31.06 -8.03
N LYS A 453 7.85 32.01 -8.94
CA LYS A 453 7.34 33.35 -8.65
C LYS A 453 5.90 33.31 -8.12
N SER A 454 5.12 32.34 -8.59
CA SER A 454 3.70 32.19 -8.28
C SER A 454 3.42 31.22 -7.12
N GLY A 455 4.43 30.85 -6.33
CA GLY A 455 4.27 29.89 -5.23
C GLY A 455 4.27 28.42 -5.67
N GLY A 456 4.97 28.09 -6.77
CA GLY A 456 4.96 26.76 -7.38
C GLY A 456 5.40 25.61 -6.47
N VAL A 457 6.19 25.88 -5.43
CA VAL A 457 6.62 24.86 -4.47
C VAL A 457 5.44 24.37 -3.65
N VAL A 458 4.63 25.30 -3.13
CA VAL A 458 3.40 24.98 -2.38
C VAL A 458 2.39 24.33 -3.32
N ALA A 459 2.20 24.88 -4.54
CA ALA A 459 1.30 24.30 -5.52
C ALA A 459 1.68 22.84 -5.85
N ALA A 460 2.97 22.54 -6.03
CA ALA A 460 3.46 21.18 -6.22
C ALA A 460 3.10 20.27 -5.05
N LEU A 461 3.40 20.70 -3.82
CA LEU A 461 3.14 19.92 -2.60
C LEU A 461 1.64 19.67 -2.38
N VAL A 462 0.80 20.67 -2.63
CA VAL A 462 -0.66 20.54 -2.53
C VAL A 462 -1.19 19.61 -3.63
N ALA A 463 -0.77 19.78 -4.87
CA ALA A 463 -1.16 18.90 -5.97
C ALA A 463 -0.75 17.44 -5.71
N GLY A 464 0.50 17.25 -5.27
CA GLY A 464 1.01 15.97 -4.80
C GLY A 464 0.16 15.39 -3.67
N GLY A 465 -0.19 16.20 -2.66
CA GLY A 465 -0.99 15.78 -1.52
C GLY A 465 -2.40 15.34 -1.91
N ILE A 466 -3.07 16.08 -2.78
CA ILE A 466 -4.37 15.71 -3.35
C ILE A 466 -4.26 14.35 -4.05
N THR A 467 -3.28 14.19 -4.96
CA THR A 467 -3.07 12.93 -5.67
C THR A 467 -2.75 11.77 -4.72
N MET A 468 -1.87 11.99 -3.73
CA MET A 468 -1.48 10.98 -2.75
C MET A 468 -2.68 10.49 -1.94
N SER A 469 -3.52 11.42 -1.46
CA SER A 469 -4.69 11.06 -0.65
C SER A 469 -5.75 10.33 -1.47
N ILE A 470 -6.08 10.83 -2.65
CA ILE A 470 -7.10 10.20 -3.50
C ILE A 470 -6.68 8.78 -3.91
N LEU A 471 -5.45 8.62 -4.43
CA LEU A 471 -4.97 7.32 -4.90
C LEU A 471 -4.69 6.35 -3.76
N GLY A 472 -4.16 6.85 -2.65
CA GLY A 472 -3.86 6.07 -1.46
C GLY A 472 -5.13 5.46 -0.88
N ASN A 473 -6.10 6.32 -0.56
CA ASN A 473 -7.37 5.89 0.02
C ASN A 473 -8.17 5.00 -0.95
N ALA A 474 -8.18 5.31 -2.26
CA ALA A 474 -8.81 4.44 -3.25
C ALA A 474 -8.26 3.00 -3.23
N ALA A 475 -6.94 2.87 -3.11
CA ALA A 475 -6.28 1.57 -3.05
C ALA A 475 -6.60 0.84 -1.74
N ASP A 476 -6.65 1.55 -0.61
CA ASP A 476 -6.99 0.98 0.69
C ASP A 476 -8.45 0.49 0.73
N VAL A 477 -9.41 1.28 0.22
CA VAL A 477 -10.81 0.83 0.07
C VAL A 477 -10.90 -0.42 -0.81
N ALA A 478 -10.13 -0.51 -1.89
CA ALA A 478 -10.13 -1.70 -2.75
C ALA A 478 -9.66 -2.96 -2.01
N GLN A 479 -8.64 -2.80 -1.16
CA GLN A 479 -8.16 -3.86 -0.28
C GLN A 479 -9.21 -4.25 0.76
N ASP A 480 -9.85 -3.28 1.40
CA ASP A 480 -10.85 -3.56 2.44
C ASP A 480 -12.14 -4.15 1.86
N LEU A 481 -12.54 -3.76 0.63
CA LEU A 481 -13.59 -4.44 -0.11
C LEU A 481 -13.21 -5.90 -0.42
N LYS A 482 -11.93 -6.19 -0.66
CA LYS A 482 -11.46 -7.58 -0.81
C LYS A 482 -11.53 -8.35 0.51
N THR A 483 -11.17 -7.73 1.63
CA THR A 483 -11.35 -8.31 2.97
C THR A 483 -12.83 -8.59 3.25
N GLY A 484 -13.71 -7.63 2.93
CA GLY A 484 -15.16 -7.77 3.03
C GLY A 484 -15.72 -8.89 2.18
N TYR A 485 -15.29 -8.99 0.92
CA TYR A 485 -15.67 -10.06 0.00
C TYR A 485 -15.37 -11.45 0.57
N LEU A 486 -14.20 -11.63 1.19
CA LEU A 486 -13.77 -12.91 1.77
C LEU A 486 -14.40 -13.21 3.14
N THR A 487 -14.99 -12.23 3.81
CA THR A 487 -15.66 -12.38 5.12
C THR A 487 -17.19 -12.33 5.02
N LEU A 488 -17.74 -12.32 3.79
CA LEU A 488 -19.16 -12.08 3.51
C LEU A 488 -19.72 -10.79 4.16
N THR A 489 -18.89 -9.75 4.21
CA THR A 489 -19.35 -8.41 4.61
C THR A 489 -19.84 -7.66 3.38
N SER A 490 -21.04 -7.07 3.45
CA SER A 490 -21.62 -6.39 2.31
C SER A 490 -20.77 -5.17 1.89
N PRO A 491 -20.63 -4.88 0.57
CA PRO A 491 -19.89 -3.70 0.11
C PRO A 491 -20.43 -2.40 0.68
N ARG A 492 -21.75 -2.32 0.94
CA ARG A 492 -22.38 -1.19 1.64
C ARG A 492 -21.86 -1.03 3.06
N ALA A 493 -21.80 -2.11 3.86
CA ALA A 493 -21.29 -2.04 5.22
C ALA A 493 -19.81 -1.65 5.26
N VAL A 494 -18.98 -2.24 4.38
CA VAL A 494 -17.58 -1.86 4.23
C VAL A 494 -17.46 -0.39 3.86
N PHE A 495 -18.22 0.09 2.88
CA PHE A 495 -18.19 1.49 2.45
C PHE A 495 -18.62 2.47 3.55
N ILE A 496 -19.67 2.15 4.32
CA ILE A 496 -20.10 2.98 5.45
C ILE A 496 -19.01 3.00 6.53
N SER A 497 -18.44 1.84 6.84
CA SER A 497 -17.34 1.72 7.79
C SER A 497 -16.12 2.54 7.38
N GLU A 498 -15.76 2.48 6.10
CA GLU A 498 -14.69 3.27 5.50
C GLU A 498 -14.98 4.77 5.61
N ALA A 499 -16.25 5.18 5.42
CA ALA A 499 -16.64 6.59 5.50
C ALA A 499 -16.54 7.11 6.93
N ILE A 500 -16.95 6.30 7.92
CA ILE A 500 -16.82 6.62 9.35
C ILE A 500 -15.34 6.71 9.72
N GLY A 501 -14.53 5.71 9.33
CA GLY A 501 -13.09 5.69 9.62
C GLY A 501 -12.35 6.85 8.96
N THR A 502 -12.69 7.18 7.72
CA THR A 502 -12.15 8.35 7.00
C THR A 502 -12.53 9.66 7.71
N ALA A 503 -13.79 9.83 8.12
CA ALA A 503 -14.23 11.01 8.88
C ALA A 503 -13.47 11.14 10.21
N LEU A 504 -13.33 10.04 10.95
CA LEU A 504 -12.55 10.01 12.19
C LEU A 504 -11.09 10.38 11.91
N GLY A 505 -10.47 9.79 10.89
CA GLY A 505 -9.08 10.07 10.54
C GLY A 505 -8.82 11.52 10.12
N CYS A 506 -9.79 12.18 9.46
CA CYS A 506 -9.73 13.60 9.12
C CYS A 506 -9.70 14.53 10.35
N VAL A 507 -10.13 14.06 11.54
CA VAL A 507 -10.15 14.85 12.78
C VAL A 507 -9.07 14.38 13.76
N VAL A 508 -8.98 13.07 13.98
CA VAL A 508 -8.04 12.43 14.92
C VAL A 508 -6.60 12.69 14.49
N ASN A 509 -6.24 12.48 13.21
CA ASN A 509 -4.85 12.60 12.79
C ASN A 509 -4.32 14.03 12.83
N PRO A 510 -5.05 15.07 12.37
CA PRO A 510 -4.62 16.45 12.60
C PRO A 510 -4.48 16.80 14.08
N THR A 511 -5.33 16.23 14.95
CA THR A 511 -5.26 16.47 16.41
C THR A 511 -4.00 15.87 16.99
N VAL A 512 -3.73 14.59 16.69
CA VAL A 512 -2.50 13.91 17.10
C VAL A 512 -1.28 14.66 16.55
N PHE A 513 -1.24 14.95 15.25
CA PHE A 513 -0.14 15.69 14.63
C PHE A 513 0.07 17.06 15.29
N TRP A 514 -1.00 17.80 15.59
CA TRP A 514 -0.91 19.12 16.20
C TRP A 514 -0.26 19.07 17.59
N VAL A 515 -0.55 18.04 18.38
CA VAL A 515 0.11 17.80 19.66
C VAL A 515 1.61 17.55 19.46
N PHE A 516 1.99 16.63 18.56
CA PHE A 516 3.40 16.38 18.23
C PHE A 516 4.11 17.64 17.71
N TYR A 517 3.45 18.41 16.84
CA TYR A 517 3.98 19.63 16.25
C TYR A 517 4.20 20.72 17.31
N ARG A 518 3.29 20.87 18.28
CA ARG A 518 3.41 21.84 19.38
C ARG A 518 4.55 21.48 20.32
N VAL A 519 4.67 20.22 20.73
CA VAL A 519 5.78 19.72 21.57
C VAL A 519 7.12 19.97 20.86
N TYR A 520 7.19 19.69 19.56
CA TYR A 520 8.39 19.96 18.77
C TYR A 520 8.71 21.45 18.63
N LYS A 521 7.71 22.33 18.47
CA LYS A 521 7.92 23.78 18.38
C LYS A 521 8.47 24.36 19.69
N MET A 522 8.21 23.73 20.84
CA MET A 522 8.75 24.14 22.15
C MET A 522 10.22 23.75 22.38
N GLY A 523 10.87 23.09 21.43
CA GLY A 523 12.30 22.75 21.52
C GLY A 523 12.61 21.58 22.46
N SER A 524 11.60 20.95 23.05
CA SER A 524 11.74 19.87 24.04
C SER A 524 11.82 18.47 23.43
N GLY A 525 12.03 18.34 22.12
CA GLY A 525 12.03 17.05 21.45
C GLY A 525 13.06 16.96 20.33
N ASP A 526 13.94 15.97 20.45
CA ASP A 526 14.66 15.33 19.34
C ASP A 526 13.67 14.59 18.42
N MET A 527 12.65 15.28 17.92
CA MET A 527 12.08 14.86 16.65
C MET A 527 13.17 15.17 15.63
N GLY A 528 14.05 14.19 15.46
CA GLY A 528 15.24 14.25 14.62
C GLY A 528 14.90 14.79 13.23
N ASP A 529 15.92 15.26 12.51
CA ASP A 529 15.81 15.77 11.15
C ASP A 529 14.67 15.09 10.37
N MET A 530 13.57 15.80 10.13
CA MET A 530 12.38 15.30 9.42
C MET A 530 12.78 15.09 7.95
N PRO A 531 13.31 13.91 7.59
CA PRO A 531 14.13 13.80 6.39
C PRO A 531 13.23 13.74 5.16
N TYR A 532 12.02 13.19 5.33
CA TYR A 532 11.00 13.10 4.30
C TYR A 532 10.36 14.46 3.99
N ALA A 533 10.11 15.31 4.98
CA ALA A 533 9.62 16.66 4.73
C ALA A 533 10.63 17.46 3.87
N LYS A 534 11.91 17.43 4.24
CA LYS A 534 13.00 18.03 3.45
C LYS A 534 13.11 17.41 2.06
N LEU A 535 12.97 16.08 1.95
CA LEU A 535 13.01 15.37 0.67
C LEU A 535 11.85 15.76 -0.26
N TYR A 536 10.62 15.84 0.27
CA TYR A 536 9.45 16.27 -0.50
C TYR A 536 9.57 17.73 -0.92
N ARG A 537 10.06 18.60 -0.03
CA ARG A 537 10.37 19.98 -0.43
C ARG A 537 11.42 20.03 -1.52
N GLY A 538 12.46 19.20 -1.44
CA GLY A 538 13.47 19.07 -2.49
C GLY A 538 12.87 18.69 -3.84
N PHE A 539 11.92 17.75 -3.89
CA PHE A 539 11.18 17.45 -5.13
C PHE A 539 10.36 18.64 -5.64
N ALA A 540 9.70 19.37 -4.74
CA ALA A 540 8.93 20.55 -5.10
C ALA A 540 9.83 21.66 -5.67
N MET A 541 10.95 21.96 -5.03
CA MET A 541 11.94 22.93 -5.54
C MET A 541 12.48 22.51 -6.91
N LEU A 542 12.78 21.21 -7.06
CA LEU A 542 13.26 20.65 -8.32
C LEU A 542 12.24 20.78 -9.44
N SER A 543 10.96 20.58 -9.14
CA SER A 543 9.88 20.66 -10.14
C SER A 543 9.70 22.05 -10.72
N VAL A 544 10.04 23.09 -9.98
CA VAL A 544 9.71 24.47 -10.32
C VAL A 544 10.82 25.14 -11.17
N GLY A 545 11.98 24.50 -11.31
CA GLY A 545 13.07 24.93 -12.20
C GLY A 545 14.25 25.62 -11.51
N ASP A 546 14.15 25.96 -10.23
CA ASP A 546 15.29 26.48 -9.44
C ASP A 546 16.37 25.38 -9.23
N GLY A 547 15.95 24.12 -9.36
CA GLY A 547 16.79 22.94 -9.23
C GLY A 547 17.37 22.39 -10.53
N GLU A 548 17.34 23.06 -11.69
CA GLU A 548 18.09 22.53 -12.86
C GLU A 548 19.61 22.44 -12.57
N GLN A 549 20.13 23.27 -11.67
CA GLN A 549 21.48 23.09 -11.10
C GLN A 549 21.57 21.97 -10.04
N GLY A 550 20.43 21.46 -9.56
CA GLY A 550 20.32 20.40 -8.56
C GLY A 550 20.17 18.99 -9.12
N LEU A 551 19.70 18.81 -10.37
CA LEU A 551 19.63 17.47 -10.95
C LEU A 551 21.02 16.93 -11.31
N PRO A 552 21.29 15.65 -11.02
CA PRO A 552 22.47 14.98 -11.56
C PRO A 552 22.51 15.03 -13.10
N ARG A 553 23.71 15.04 -13.68
CA ARG A 553 23.90 15.05 -15.14
C ARG A 553 23.24 13.82 -15.77
N HIS A 554 22.69 13.96 -16.98
CA HIS A 554 22.00 12.86 -17.68
C HIS A 554 20.74 12.30 -17.00
N SER A 555 20.26 12.85 -15.87
CA SER A 555 19.02 12.37 -15.24
C SER A 555 17.83 12.44 -16.20
N MET A 556 17.69 13.54 -16.94
CA MET A 556 16.64 13.70 -17.96
C MET A 556 16.82 12.78 -19.16
N LEU A 557 18.05 12.42 -19.53
CA LEU A 557 18.31 11.45 -20.58
C LEU A 557 17.86 10.05 -20.13
N LEU A 558 18.26 9.63 -18.93
CA LEU A 558 17.84 8.34 -18.36
C LEU A 558 16.32 8.29 -18.18
N PHE A 559 15.71 9.38 -17.72
CA PHE A 559 14.25 9.49 -17.64
C PHE A 559 13.58 9.15 -18.99
N LYS A 560 14.02 9.80 -20.08
CA LYS A 560 13.49 9.58 -21.43
C LYS A 560 13.74 8.15 -21.93
N VAL A 561 14.96 7.62 -21.72
CA VAL A 561 15.32 6.26 -22.14
C VAL A 561 14.45 5.22 -21.44
N PHE A 562 14.34 5.28 -20.12
CA PHE A 562 13.53 4.32 -19.36
C PHE A 562 12.03 4.50 -19.58
N PHE A 563 11.57 5.72 -19.87
CA PHE A 563 10.18 5.96 -20.29
C PHE A 563 9.86 5.21 -21.59
N VAL A 564 10.71 5.34 -22.61
CA VAL A 564 10.53 4.67 -23.90
C VAL A 564 10.64 3.15 -23.74
N LEU A 565 11.60 2.65 -22.96
CA LEU A 565 11.75 1.21 -22.70
C LEU A 565 10.53 0.62 -21.98
N ALA A 566 10.02 1.30 -20.95
CA ALA A 566 8.82 0.87 -20.25
C ALA A 566 7.58 0.91 -21.16
N LEU A 567 7.40 1.98 -21.94
CA LEU A 567 6.30 2.07 -22.89
C LEU A 567 6.36 0.95 -23.94
N ALA A 568 7.55 0.68 -24.49
CA ALA A 568 7.77 -0.41 -25.44
C ALA A 568 7.45 -1.78 -24.81
N LEU A 569 7.84 -2.02 -23.56
CA LEU A 569 7.52 -3.25 -22.83
C LEU A 569 6.01 -3.41 -22.60
N SER A 570 5.30 -2.34 -22.21
CA SER A 570 3.83 -2.38 -22.04
C SER A 570 3.11 -2.65 -23.37
N VAL A 571 3.52 -1.99 -24.46
CA VAL A 571 2.98 -2.23 -25.81
C VAL A 571 3.25 -3.67 -26.25
N PHE A 572 4.49 -4.15 -26.08
CA PHE A 572 4.89 -5.51 -26.44
C PHE A 572 4.07 -6.55 -25.68
N ARG A 573 3.83 -6.34 -24.37
CA ARG A 573 3.00 -7.21 -23.54
C ARG A 573 1.54 -7.25 -24.00
N GLU A 574 0.94 -6.12 -24.35
CA GLU A 574 -0.44 -6.07 -24.86
C GLU A 574 -0.55 -6.74 -26.23
N VAL A 575 0.40 -6.49 -27.14
CA VAL A 575 0.43 -7.12 -28.47
C VAL A 575 0.58 -8.64 -28.35
N ALA A 576 1.52 -9.10 -27.52
CA ALA A 576 1.71 -10.52 -27.25
C ALA A 576 0.47 -11.15 -26.61
N SER A 577 -0.25 -10.41 -25.77
CA SER A 577 -1.50 -10.87 -25.17
C SER A 577 -2.64 -10.96 -26.18
N ARG A 578 -2.73 -10.05 -27.15
CA ARG A 578 -3.77 -10.04 -28.19
C ARG A 578 -3.53 -11.05 -29.30
N LYS A 579 -2.28 -11.21 -29.72
CA LYS A 579 -1.89 -12.20 -30.75
C LYS A 579 -1.63 -13.60 -30.18
N GLU A 580 -1.91 -13.79 -28.88
CA GLU A 580 -1.76 -15.06 -28.15
C GLU A 580 -0.39 -15.72 -28.34
N TRP A 581 0.68 -14.92 -28.33
CA TRP A 581 2.04 -15.44 -28.47
C TRP A 581 2.38 -16.37 -27.31
N ARG A 582 3.08 -17.48 -27.60
CA ARG A 582 3.50 -18.45 -26.57
C ARG A 582 4.36 -17.82 -25.47
N ILE A 583 5.11 -16.77 -25.80
CA ILE A 583 5.99 -16.05 -24.87
C ILE A 583 5.21 -15.15 -23.89
N ARG A 584 3.91 -14.91 -24.08
CA ARG A 584 3.07 -14.02 -23.23
C ARG A 584 3.26 -14.27 -21.73
N ARG A 585 3.43 -15.54 -21.34
CA ARG A 585 3.60 -15.95 -19.94
C ARG A 585 4.94 -15.51 -19.35
N TYR A 586 5.97 -15.25 -20.14
CA TYR A 586 7.32 -14.91 -19.68
C TYR A 586 7.64 -13.42 -19.79
N ILE A 587 6.75 -12.61 -20.36
CA ILE A 587 6.98 -11.17 -20.51
C ILE A 587 6.83 -10.49 -19.14
N PRO A 588 7.86 -9.78 -18.65
CA PRO A 588 7.79 -9.13 -17.35
C PRO A 588 6.78 -7.98 -17.36
N SER A 589 6.18 -7.77 -16.19
CA SER A 589 5.25 -6.68 -15.92
C SER A 589 6.04 -5.39 -15.67
N THR A 590 5.74 -4.35 -16.44
CA THR A 590 6.27 -2.98 -16.28
C THR A 590 6.11 -2.45 -14.87
N ILE A 591 4.91 -2.54 -14.30
CA ILE A 591 4.66 -2.09 -12.92
C ILE A 591 5.48 -2.88 -11.90
N GLY A 592 5.64 -4.21 -12.10
CA GLY A 592 6.44 -5.07 -11.24
C GLY A 592 7.92 -4.68 -11.26
N MET A 593 8.46 -4.38 -12.44
CA MET A 593 9.84 -3.90 -12.57
C MET A 593 10.01 -2.49 -11.99
N ALA A 594 9.07 -1.57 -12.25
CA ALA A 594 9.18 -0.18 -11.82
C ALA A 594 9.17 -0.04 -10.29
N ILE A 595 8.39 -0.86 -9.58
CA ILE A 595 8.31 -0.89 -8.11
C ILE A 595 9.69 -1.06 -7.46
N THR A 596 10.58 -1.83 -8.08
CA THR A 596 11.91 -2.16 -7.54
C THR A 596 12.84 -0.96 -7.41
N PHE A 597 12.61 0.10 -8.20
CA PHE A 597 13.39 1.34 -8.13
C PHE A 597 13.09 2.14 -6.86
N PHE A 598 11.97 1.84 -6.19
CA PHE A 598 11.53 2.52 -4.98
C PHE A 598 11.79 1.70 -3.70
N MET A 599 12.36 0.50 -3.83
CA MET A 599 12.44 -0.45 -2.71
C MET A 599 13.83 -1.07 -2.57
N PRO A 600 14.25 -1.39 -1.34
CA PRO A 600 15.48 -2.14 -1.11
C PRO A 600 15.38 -3.57 -1.71
N PRO A 601 16.45 -4.11 -2.32
CA PRO A 601 16.46 -5.45 -2.95
C PRO A 601 16.02 -6.60 -2.05
N ARG A 602 16.29 -6.48 -0.75
CA ARG A 602 15.88 -7.41 0.30
C ARG A 602 14.38 -7.71 0.34
N VAL A 603 13.50 -6.76 -0.02
CA VAL A 603 12.05 -6.98 -0.07
C VAL A 603 11.67 -7.95 -1.22
N PRO A 604 12.02 -7.67 -2.48
CA PRO A 604 11.92 -8.62 -3.59
C PRO A 604 12.53 -9.99 -3.34
N VAL A 605 13.71 -10.07 -2.71
CA VAL A 605 14.35 -11.34 -2.36
C VAL A 605 13.44 -12.18 -1.46
N GLY A 606 12.87 -11.57 -0.41
CA GLY A 606 11.91 -12.25 0.47
C GLY A 606 10.67 -12.74 -0.27
N MET A 607 10.11 -11.90 -1.17
CA MET A 607 8.97 -12.30 -2.01
C MET A 607 9.30 -13.48 -2.93
N CYS A 608 10.51 -13.52 -3.50
CA CYS A 608 10.96 -14.61 -4.36
C CYS A 608 11.10 -15.92 -3.59
N ILE A 609 11.65 -15.87 -2.38
CA ILE A 609 11.75 -17.04 -1.50
C ILE A 609 10.34 -17.56 -1.18
N GLY A 610 9.42 -16.68 -0.80
CA GLY A 610 8.02 -17.06 -0.54
C GLY A 610 7.35 -17.70 -1.74
N SER A 611 7.50 -17.08 -2.91
CA SER A 611 6.98 -17.61 -4.17
C SER A 611 7.59 -18.98 -4.52
N LEU A 612 8.89 -19.18 -4.28
CA LEU A 612 9.56 -20.46 -4.50
C LEU A 612 9.05 -21.53 -3.54
N VAL A 613 8.85 -21.19 -2.25
CA VAL A 613 8.27 -22.09 -1.25
C VAL A 613 6.87 -22.52 -1.65
N ALA A 614 6.01 -21.59 -2.10
CA ALA A 614 4.68 -21.91 -2.59
C ALA A 614 4.74 -22.84 -3.82
N TYR A 615 5.61 -22.52 -4.79
CA TYR A 615 5.78 -23.33 -6.00
C TYR A 615 6.26 -24.75 -5.71
N LEU A 616 7.29 -24.90 -4.88
CA LEU A 616 7.83 -26.21 -4.51
C LEU A 616 6.80 -27.03 -3.71
N TRP A 617 6.06 -26.40 -2.81
CA TRP A 617 5.02 -27.08 -2.04
C TRP A 617 3.87 -27.55 -2.94
N GLU A 618 3.40 -26.72 -3.87
CA GLU A 618 2.38 -27.12 -4.85
C GLU A 618 2.86 -28.25 -5.78
N LYS A 619 4.16 -28.29 -6.09
CA LYS A 619 4.74 -29.36 -6.90
C LYS A 619 4.86 -30.69 -6.14
N MET A 620 5.19 -30.63 -4.85
CA MET A 620 5.31 -31.81 -3.99
C MET A 620 3.94 -32.39 -3.61
N ASP A 621 2.99 -31.53 -3.24
CA ASP A 621 1.63 -31.91 -2.86
C ASP A 621 0.65 -30.84 -3.35
N ALA A 622 0.15 -31.02 -4.57
CA ALA A 622 -0.76 -30.07 -5.20
C ALA A 622 -2.05 -29.85 -4.41
N GLY A 623 -2.52 -30.88 -3.69
CA GLY A 623 -3.72 -30.82 -2.86
C GLY A 623 -3.47 -29.94 -1.64
N ARG A 624 -2.51 -30.33 -0.78
CA ARG A 624 -2.22 -29.58 0.46
C ARG A 624 -1.62 -28.22 0.17
N GLY A 625 -0.74 -28.10 -0.81
CA GLY A 625 -0.10 -26.84 -1.20
C GLY A 625 -1.15 -25.78 -1.53
N ARG A 626 -2.06 -26.05 -2.48
CA ARG A 626 -3.12 -25.09 -2.86
C ARG A 626 -4.11 -24.81 -1.72
N MET A 627 -4.36 -25.81 -0.86
CA MET A 627 -5.33 -25.69 0.24
C MET A 627 -4.79 -24.94 1.47
N LEU A 628 -3.50 -25.08 1.79
CA LEU A 628 -2.89 -24.61 3.03
C LEU A 628 -1.89 -23.47 2.83
N SER A 629 -1.37 -23.25 1.61
CA SER A 629 -0.44 -22.16 1.34
C SER A 629 -1.01 -20.78 1.68
N PRO A 630 -2.30 -20.46 1.39
CA PRO A 630 -2.83 -19.14 1.76
C PRO A 630 -2.95 -18.97 3.26
N ALA A 631 -3.28 -20.03 4.01
CA ALA A 631 -3.33 -20.01 5.46
C ALA A 631 -1.93 -19.84 6.09
N LEU A 632 -0.92 -20.56 5.56
CA LEU A 632 0.48 -20.38 5.98
C LEU A 632 0.93 -18.94 5.74
N ALA A 633 0.78 -18.46 4.51
CA ALA A 633 1.12 -17.10 4.10
C ALA A 633 0.41 -16.05 4.96
N SER A 634 -0.88 -16.26 5.25
CA SER A 634 -1.66 -15.36 6.11
C SER A 634 -1.04 -15.26 7.49
N GLY A 635 -0.76 -16.39 8.16
CA GLY A 635 -0.13 -16.35 9.48
C GLY A 635 1.30 -15.78 9.46
N LEU A 636 2.05 -15.96 8.36
CA LEU A 636 3.36 -15.30 8.20
C LEU A 636 3.23 -13.77 8.19
N ILE A 637 2.34 -13.23 7.36
CA ILE A 637 2.09 -11.78 7.26
C ILE A 637 1.51 -11.25 8.58
N CYS A 638 0.55 -11.98 9.15
CA CYS A 638 -0.15 -11.55 10.36
C CYS A 638 0.76 -11.47 11.58
N GLY A 639 1.55 -12.51 11.83
CA GLY A 639 2.40 -12.53 13.01
C GLY A 639 3.60 -11.61 12.89
N ASP A 640 4.16 -11.41 11.69
CA ASP A 640 5.21 -10.40 11.48
C ASP A 640 4.65 -8.97 11.62
N GLY A 641 3.43 -8.71 11.14
CA GLY A 641 2.73 -7.44 11.35
C GLY A 641 2.55 -7.12 12.84
N VAL A 642 2.04 -8.08 13.63
CA VAL A 642 1.89 -7.92 15.09
C VAL A 642 3.25 -7.81 15.79
N GLY A 643 4.22 -8.64 15.40
CA GLY A 643 5.59 -8.59 15.93
C GLY A 643 6.26 -7.24 15.70
N SER A 644 6.03 -6.61 14.55
CA SER A 644 6.56 -5.27 14.24
C SER A 644 5.96 -4.17 15.14
N ILE A 645 4.68 -4.29 15.49
CA ILE A 645 4.03 -3.36 16.44
C ILE A 645 4.54 -3.57 17.84
N LEU A 646 4.66 -4.81 18.30
CA LEU A 646 5.22 -5.12 19.62
C LEU A 646 6.64 -4.56 19.75
N LEU A 647 7.47 -4.72 18.72
CA LEU A 647 8.80 -4.15 18.64
C LEU A 647 8.78 -2.61 18.70
N SER A 648 7.85 -1.98 17.97
CA SER A 648 7.68 -0.53 18.00
C SER A 648 7.26 -0.06 19.40
N MET A 649 6.37 -0.79 20.08
CA MET A 649 5.96 -0.52 21.47
C MET A 649 7.12 -0.66 22.45
N LEU A 650 7.93 -1.72 22.35
CA LEU A 650 9.12 -1.90 23.18
C LEU A 650 10.09 -0.72 23.01
N THR A 651 10.31 -0.28 21.78
CA THR A 651 11.15 0.89 21.48
C THR A 651 10.56 2.18 22.05
N LEU A 652 9.22 2.32 22.01
CA LEU A 652 8.49 3.43 22.64
C LEU A 652 8.62 3.44 24.17
N MET A 653 8.66 2.27 24.80
CA MET A 653 8.88 2.11 26.25
C MET A 653 10.36 2.27 26.66
N GLY A 654 11.25 2.57 25.70
CA GLY A 654 12.68 2.73 25.96
C GLY A 654 13.44 1.41 26.13
N ALA A 655 12.81 0.27 25.85
CA ALA A 655 13.49 -1.03 25.89
C ALA A 655 14.55 -1.10 24.77
N ARG A 656 15.79 -1.43 25.14
CA ARG A 656 16.90 -1.60 24.21
C ARG A 656 17.20 -3.08 24.05
N ALA A 657 17.44 -3.50 22.80
CA ALA A 657 17.91 -4.84 22.52
C ALA A 657 19.28 -5.07 23.20
N PRO A 658 19.51 -6.23 23.84
CA PRO A 658 20.72 -6.47 24.61
C PRO A 658 21.97 -6.71 23.76
N ILE A 659 21.83 -7.32 22.58
CA ILE A 659 22.96 -7.78 21.77
C ILE A 659 22.92 -7.13 20.39
N CYS A 660 24.08 -6.76 19.84
CA CYS A 660 24.24 -6.39 18.43
C CYS A 660 25.04 -7.49 17.72
N ILE A 661 24.44 -8.16 16.75
CA ILE A 661 25.18 -9.03 15.82
C ILE A 661 25.48 -8.26 14.55
N LYS A 662 26.77 -8.08 14.22
CA LYS A 662 27.22 -7.53 12.93
C LYS A 662 27.97 -8.59 12.14
N PHE A 663 27.80 -8.57 10.84
CA PHE A 663 28.51 -9.45 9.91
C PHE A 663 29.61 -8.66 9.22
N LEU A 664 30.86 -9.07 9.45
CA LEU A 664 32.06 -8.42 8.93
C LEU A 664 32.82 -9.39 8.03
N SER A 665 33.63 -8.83 7.12
CA SER A 665 34.60 -9.65 6.40
C SER A 665 35.67 -10.16 7.37
N ARG A 666 36.32 -11.28 7.04
CA ARG A 666 37.43 -11.81 7.85
C ARG A 666 38.54 -10.76 8.05
N GLY A 667 38.85 -9.98 7.01
CA GLY A 667 39.87 -8.93 7.09
C GLY A 667 39.47 -7.79 8.03
N ASP A 668 38.20 -7.38 8.01
CA ASP A 668 37.70 -6.35 8.92
C ASP A 668 37.59 -6.86 10.36
N ASN A 669 37.30 -8.15 10.55
CA ASN A 669 37.29 -8.75 11.89
C ASN A 669 38.68 -8.74 12.52
N VAL A 670 39.73 -9.08 11.77
CA VAL A 670 41.11 -9.01 12.27
C VAL A 670 41.50 -7.57 12.63
N LYS A 671 41.09 -6.58 11.82
CA LYS A 671 41.32 -5.17 12.14
C LYS A 671 40.56 -4.73 13.38
N LEU A 672 39.32 -5.20 13.54
CA LEU A 672 38.51 -4.93 14.72
C LEU A 672 39.13 -5.55 15.97
N ASP A 673 39.58 -6.79 15.91
CA ASP A 673 40.25 -7.47 17.03
C ASP A 673 41.53 -6.72 17.44
N ALA A 674 42.33 -6.29 16.47
CA ALA A 674 43.52 -5.47 16.73
C ALA A 674 43.17 -4.11 17.37
N PHE A 675 42.09 -3.46 16.92
CA PHE A 675 41.60 -2.21 17.50
C PHE A 675 41.01 -2.40 18.91
N LEU A 676 40.32 -3.51 19.16
CA LEU A 676 39.79 -3.82 20.50
C LEU A 676 40.93 -4.14 21.48
N ALA A 677 42.02 -4.75 21.01
CA ALA A 677 43.21 -4.97 21.83
C ALA A 677 43.86 -3.64 22.29
N THR A 678 43.95 -2.64 21.41
CA THR A 678 44.50 -1.32 21.82
C THR A 678 43.62 -0.58 22.82
N LEU A 679 42.30 -0.81 22.81
CA LEU A 679 41.39 -0.29 23.83
C LEU A 679 41.56 -0.97 25.19
N HIS A 680 41.95 -2.24 25.20
CA HIS A 680 42.27 -2.96 26.43
C HIS A 680 43.57 -2.46 27.06
N ASP A 681 44.59 -2.11 26.27
CA ASP A 681 45.84 -1.55 26.79
C ASP A 681 45.68 -0.12 27.35
N MET A 682 44.63 0.61 26.94
CA MET A 682 44.32 1.95 27.48
C MET A 682 43.51 1.92 28.79
N ARG A 683 43.06 0.75 29.23
CA ARG A 683 42.18 0.60 30.39
C ARG A 683 42.89 -0.11 31.54
#